data_AF-A0A7S4G4C1-F1
#
_entry.id   AF-A0A7S4G4C1-F1
#
_cell.length_a   1.000
_cell.length_b   1.000
_cell.length_c   1.000
_cell.angle_alpha   90.00
_cell.angle_beta   90.00
_cell.angle_gamma   90.00
#
_symmetry.space_group_name_H-M   'P 1'
#
loop_
_entity.id
_entity.type
_entity.pdbx_description
1 polymer ?
#
loop_
_entity_poly.entity_id
_entity_poly.type
_entity_poly.pdbx_seq_one_letter_code
_entity_poly.pdbx_strand_id
1 'polypeptide(L)'
;FFFGTMAGVGERSNLPCVHQSYHSVVDGFEAAPLVSRSALPPIVYGCIATVTLGICVVVATATPQQVQHFTASVGASQRVASTLMRMPGSDLASTVTNTATARQQLPGARVSRIPAGLQLDIDMTGNMVPSWTSFPGIALGSLLALAGLAMAVYRSIGRVQKVALAAATGAKALPAGNHTRLAPPPRRNITRCANANADGEMEHPKYCESYVESRRRPTHTVWIGKVPVGSEHPLALQTMTTTNTRDVEATVTQCKKVADAGADIVRITVQGMKEAEACMEIKNKLVADGYDIPLVADIHFAPKVALKVAEAVDKIRVNPGNFMDGAKKFDDDKIYTDEEYEAELEAIEELFTPLVLKCKELGRAIRIGTNHGSLSARTLARYGDTADGMVESAFEFARICRKLDFHNFVFSMKASNPLVMVQAYRLLAARMYEEGWTYPLHLGVTEAGEGEDGRMKSAIGIGALLLDGLGDTIRVSLTEDPDLEIKPCKILAGIGQDSVKEAKGVPDFGEDRQWRNFGRREADLPAQREGDVLDYRSLLHRDGSVLAAITAEELAAEPALYSALGCKTAVGMPFKDIATVDSVLLDKAPTDEAALKVLRRLQEAGLGVFIPLEELQANPVPNAVALMTMSQAGGGAPELPEGCQRFAVTADGTETAEQVSALKGSLADLVLFRPSPDLSYTHVGRRFFEYLRRDDIRIPVIFAKSFEGVTKEELVLQAGSQIGSLLVDGMGEGVMLQNPGGSAANLNELRLISFGQLQGCRMRNTKTEFVSCPSCGRTLFDLQEVTAQIAEKTGHLPGVAIAVMGCIVNGPGEMADADFGYVGTVPGKIDLYVGREVVKKGIPMESATDELIELIKEYGRWVDPEPAEEELVAEAV
;
A
#
# COMPACT_ATOMS: atom_id res chain seq x y z
N PHE A 1 -7.90 -39.67 -44.72
CA PHE A 1 -6.58 -40.26 -45.01
C PHE A 1 -5.80 -40.29 -43.69
N PHE A 2 -6.03 -41.34 -42.87
CA PHE A 2 -5.09 -42.45 -42.55
C PHE A 2 -3.75 -41.97 -41.97
N PHE A 3 -3.23 -42.40 -40.82
CA PHE A 3 -3.63 -43.11 -39.59
C PHE A 3 -2.33 -43.15 -38.74
N GLY A 4 -2.42 -43.34 -37.43
CA GLY A 4 -1.43 -44.22 -36.77
C GLY A 4 -0.40 -43.61 -35.80
N THR A 5 -0.85 -43.29 -34.59
CA THR A 5 -0.40 -43.83 -33.29
C THR A 5 1.01 -44.45 -33.08
N MET A 6 1.53 -44.13 -31.88
CA MET A 6 2.28 -44.96 -30.89
C MET A 6 3.78 -44.67 -30.65
N ALA A 7 4.04 -43.97 -29.54
CA ALA A 7 4.61 -44.48 -28.27
C ALA A 7 5.93 -45.28 -28.25
N GLY A 8 6.79 -44.91 -27.30
CA GLY A 8 7.91 -45.69 -26.75
C GLY A 8 9.11 -44.80 -26.43
N VAL A 9 9.18 -44.14 -25.26
CA VAL A 9 9.71 -44.65 -23.97
C VAL A 9 11.14 -45.20 -24.10
N GLY A 10 12.09 -44.63 -23.36
CA GLY A 10 13.41 -45.27 -23.18
C GLY A 10 14.54 -44.39 -22.64
N GLU A 11 14.42 -44.03 -21.36
CA GLU A 11 15.45 -43.72 -20.36
C GLU A 11 16.97 -43.65 -20.69
N ARG A 12 17.55 -42.58 -20.12
CA ARG A 12 18.74 -42.53 -19.23
C ARG A 12 20.13 -42.91 -19.76
N SER A 13 21.02 -41.91 -19.66
CA SER A 13 22.15 -41.81 -18.71
C SER A 13 23.55 -41.60 -19.30
N ASN A 14 24.23 -40.66 -18.62
CA ASN A 14 25.68 -40.52 -18.41
C ASN A 14 26.57 -39.93 -19.52
N LEU A 15 26.95 -38.66 -19.28
CA LEU A 15 28.31 -38.08 -19.28
C LEU A 15 29.49 -39.05 -19.57
N PRO A 16 30.62 -38.63 -20.20
CA PRO A 16 31.46 -37.55 -19.63
C PRO A 16 32.41 -36.76 -20.58
N CYS A 17 33.26 -35.93 -19.95
CA CYS A 17 34.56 -35.38 -20.40
C CYS A 17 34.53 -34.16 -21.34
N VAL A 18 34.87 -32.94 -20.88
CA VAL A 18 36.20 -32.42 -20.47
C VAL A 18 37.26 -32.55 -21.56
N HIS A 19 37.57 -31.45 -22.25
CA HIS A 19 38.93 -31.09 -22.64
C HIS A 19 39.14 -29.57 -22.69
N GLN A 20 40.15 -29.12 -21.93
CA GLN A 20 40.91 -27.88 -22.11
C GLN A 20 41.51 -27.87 -23.54
N SER A 21 41.78 -26.75 -24.21
CA SER A 21 42.89 -25.83 -23.91
C SER A 21 42.95 -24.70 -24.94
N TYR A 22 43.32 -23.50 -24.49
CA TYR A 22 44.21 -22.49 -25.09
C TYR A 22 44.33 -22.34 -26.62
N HIS A 23 44.10 -21.11 -27.12
CA HIS A 23 45.16 -20.32 -27.77
C HIS A 23 44.77 -18.83 -27.94
N SER A 24 45.72 -17.98 -27.57
CA SER A 24 45.81 -16.53 -27.79
C SER A 24 46.28 -16.21 -29.22
N VAL A 25 45.73 -15.17 -29.87
CA VAL A 25 46.44 -14.33 -30.86
C VAL A 25 45.86 -12.90 -30.86
N VAL A 26 46.75 -11.93 -31.03
CA VAL A 26 46.62 -10.46 -30.99
C VAL A 26 46.54 -9.90 -32.43
N ASP A 27 46.17 -8.61 -32.55
CA ASP A 27 46.23 -7.71 -33.72
C ASP A 27 45.02 -7.74 -34.67
N GLY A 28 44.49 -6.63 -35.20
CA GLY A 28 44.97 -5.24 -35.19
C GLY A 28 43.93 -4.28 -35.80
N PHE A 29 44.25 -2.99 -35.70
CA PHE A 29 43.51 -1.83 -36.22
C PHE A 29 43.28 -1.87 -37.73
N GLU A 30 42.11 -1.39 -38.19
CA GLU A 30 42.00 -0.71 -39.48
C GLU A 30 40.89 0.35 -39.49
N ALA A 31 41.14 1.42 -40.26
CA ALA A 31 40.46 2.71 -40.24
C ALA A 31 39.28 2.82 -41.22
N ALA A 32 38.50 3.89 -41.02
CA ALA A 32 37.24 4.29 -41.67
C ALA A 32 37.23 4.37 -43.22
N PRO A 33 36.03 4.55 -43.81
CA PRO A 33 35.78 5.86 -44.43
C PRO A 33 34.36 6.45 -44.24
N LEU A 34 34.32 7.79 -44.30
CA LEU A 34 33.18 8.72 -44.37
C LEU A 34 32.34 8.59 -45.66
N VAL A 35 31.00 8.69 -45.57
CA VAL A 35 30.12 9.37 -46.56
C VAL A 35 28.90 10.03 -45.85
N SER A 36 28.41 11.09 -46.51
CA SER A 36 27.61 12.28 -46.18
C SER A 36 26.12 12.22 -45.76
N ARG A 37 25.80 13.16 -44.84
CA ARG A 37 24.71 14.21 -44.75
C ARG A 37 23.28 13.97 -45.27
N SER A 38 22.30 14.23 -44.37
CA SER A 38 21.27 15.33 -44.37
C SER A 38 20.09 14.89 -43.45
N ALA A 39 19.35 15.69 -42.67
CA ALA A 39 19.18 17.13 -42.47
C ALA A 39 18.65 17.41 -41.03
N LEU A 40 19.04 18.53 -40.42
CA LEU A 40 18.41 19.13 -39.24
C LEU A 40 18.46 20.67 -39.42
N PRO A 41 17.39 21.43 -39.11
CA PRO A 41 17.41 22.88 -39.21
C PRO A 41 17.98 23.56 -37.94
N PRO A 42 18.53 24.80 -38.06
CA PRO A 42 19.38 25.42 -37.05
C PRO A 42 18.65 26.43 -36.15
N ILE A 43 19.11 26.53 -34.90
CA ILE A 43 18.85 27.63 -33.96
C ILE A 43 19.99 28.66 -34.11
N VAL A 44 19.64 29.93 -34.35
CA VAL A 44 20.57 31.06 -34.46
C VAL A 44 20.57 31.89 -33.17
N TYR A 45 21.76 32.29 -32.71
CA TYR A 45 22.03 33.18 -31.57
C TYR A 45 22.51 34.58 -32.06
N GLY A 46 22.18 35.63 -31.29
CA GLY A 46 22.83 36.97 -31.28
C GLY A 46 21.90 38.12 -31.74
N CYS A 47 21.84 39.34 -31.16
CA CYS A 47 22.60 40.05 -30.12
C CYS A 47 21.79 41.27 -29.59
N ILE A 48 21.85 41.48 -28.26
CA ILE A 48 22.14 42.70 -27.44
C ILE A 48 21.59 44.12 -27.80
N ALA A 49 20.91 44.70 -26.76
CA ALA A 49 20.73 46.11 -26.30
C ALA A 49 19.87 47.09 -27.14
N THR A 50 18.90 47.84 -26.61
CA THR A 50 19.01 48.81 -25.48
C THR A 50 17.61 49.21 -24.93
N VAL A 51 17.60 49.61 -23.65
CA VAL A 51 16.54 50.02 -22.70
C VAL A 51 15.54 51.10 -23.19
N THR A 52 14.23 50.95 -22.87
CA THR A 52 13.37 52.05 -22.35
C THR A 52 12.15 51.50 -21.59
N LEU A 53 11.85 52.11 -20.43
CA LEU A 53 10.71 51.86 -19.54
C LEU A 53 9.33 52.05 -20.22
N GLY A 54 8.33 51.28 -19.82
CA GLY A 54 6.92 51.60 -20.11
C GLY A 54 5.93 50.50 -19.74
N ILE A 55 5.07 50.79 -18.77
CA ILE A 55 3.93 50.01 -18.30
C ILE A 55 2.81 50.02 -19.36
N CYS A 56 2.26 48.84 -19.74
CA CYS A 56 0.81 48.54 -19.92
C CYS A 56 0.53 47.33 -20.85
N VAL A 57 -0.20 46.34 -20.28
CA VAL A 57 -1.38 45.58 -20.79
C VAL A 57 -1.34 44.86 -22.16
N VAL A 58 -1.68 43.56 -22.16
CA VAL A 58 -2.85 42.91 -22.86
C VAL A 58 -2.54 41.45 -23.32
N VAL A 59 -3.22 40.47 -22.66
CA VAL A 59 -4.08 39.36 -23.18
C VAL A 59 -3.48 38.42 -24.27
N ALA A 60 -3.59 37.09 -24.31
CA ALA A 60 -4.60 36.08 -23.93
C ALA A 60 -3.88 34.68 -23.89
N THR A 61 -4.38 33.56 -23.36
CA THR A 61 -5.70 32.93 -23.59
C THR A 61 -6.04 31.94 -22.45
N ALA A 62 -7.18 32.11 -21.80
CA ALA A 62 -7.87 31.08 -21.02
C ALA A 62 -9.38 31.16 -21.33
N THR A 63 -10.05 30.02 -21.44
CA THR A 63 -11.42 29.88 -21.96
C THR A 63 -12.51 30.14 -20.89
N PRO A 64 -13.74 30.52 -21.30
CA PRO A 64 -14.71 31.24 -20.44
C PRO A 64 -15.44 30.45 -19.33
N GLN A 65 -15.06 29.21 -19.02
CA GLN A 65 -15.70 28.42 -17.95
C GLN A 65 -14.90 28.39 -16.64
N GLN A 66 -13.64 28.85 -16.63
CA GLN A 66 -12.83 28.94 -15.41
C GLN A 66 -13.04 30.25 -14.61
N VAL A 67 -13.86 31.18 -15.12
CA VAL A 67 -14.09 32.48 -14.46
C VAL A 67 -15.37 32.50 -13.60
N GLN A 68 -16.21 31.46 -13.62
CA GLN A 68 -17.44 31.43 -12.81
C GLN A 68 -17.32 30.75 -11.44
N HIS A 69 -16.23 30.02 -11.13
CA HIS A 69 -16.06 29.41 -9.81
C HIS A 69 -15.22 30.22 -8.80
N PHE A 70 -14.57 31.31 -9.23
CA PHE A 70 -13.73 32.13 -8.34
C PHE A 70 -14.42 33.39 -7.80
N THR A 71 -15.67 33.66 -8.20
CA THR A 71 -16.47 34.81 -7.70
C THR A 71 -17.67 34.41 -6.84
N ALA A 72 -17.72 33.17 -6.33
CA ALA A 72 -18.77 32.71 -5.42
C ALA A 72 -18.33 32.54 -3.95
N SER A 73 -17.05 32.71 -3.62
CA SER A 73 -16.53 32.55 -2.24
C SER A 73 -16.19 33.87 -1.52
N VAL A 74 -16.49 35.03 -2.10
CA VAL A 74 -16.31 36.36 -1.45
C VAL A 74 -17.59 37.21 -1.51
N GLY A 75 -18.74 36.55 -1.57
CA GLY A 75 -20.05 37.19 -1.75
C GLY A 75 -21.14 36.71 -0.79
N ALA A 76 -20.79 36.31 0.43
CA ALA A 76 -21.74 35.91 1.47
C ALA A 76 -21.37 36.53 2.83
N SER A 77 -21.25 37.85 2.87
CA SER A 77 -21.26 38.65 4.11
C SER A 77 -21.61 40.09 3.77
N GLN A 78 -22.79 40.29 3.18
CA GLN A 78 -23.50 41.59 3.10
C GLN A 78 -24.83 41.39 2.37
N ARG A 79 -25.90 41.04 3.11
CA ARG A 79 -27.31 41.36 2.80
C ARG A 79 -28.27 40.74 3.84
N VAL A 80 -28.40 41.36 5.01
CA VAL A 80 -29.66 41.37 5.78
C VAL A 80 -29.78 42.73 6.47
N ALA A 81 -30.31 43.72 5.73
CA ALA A 81 -30.76 44.99 6.30
C ALA A 81 -31.70 45.69 5.31
N SER A 82 -32.95 45.23 5.23
CA SER A 82 -34.14 46.08 5.03
C SER A 82 -35.37 45.19 4.84
N THR A 83 -36.24 45.15 5.85
CA THR A 83 -37.65 45.58 5.77
C THR A 83 -38.34 45.24 7.08
N LEU A 84 -38.58 46.28 7.89
CA LEU A 84 -39.56 46.30 8.98
C LEU A 84 -40.98 46.34 8.38
N MET A 85 -41.91 45.52 8.88
CA MET A 85 -43.19 45.95 9.47
C MET A 85 -44.24 44.82 9.59
N ARG A 86 -44.92 44.80 10.76
CA ARG A 86 -46.23 44.16 11.10
C ARG A 86 -46.20 42.63 11.32
N MET A 87 -46.81 42.00 12.34
CA MET A 87 -47.61 42.34 13.55
C MET A 87 -47.80 41.01 14.38
N PRO A 88 -48.58 40.90 15.48
CA PRO A 88 -48.10 40.60 16.85
C PRO A 88 -48.49 39.22 17.47
N GLY A 89 -47.86 38.89 18.62
CA GLY A 89 -48.36 38.23 19.88
C GLY A 89 -49.17 36.92 19.81
N SER A 90 -49.27 36.05 20.81
CA SER A 90 -48.86 35.99 22.22
C SER A 90 -49.14 34.56 22.77
N ASP A 91 -48.63 34.25 23.98
CA ASP A 91 -49.16 33.30 24.99
C ASP A 91 -48.92 31.78 24.80
N LEU A 92 -48.66 30.92 25.80
CA LEU A 92 -48.52 30.97 27.28
C LEU A 92 -47.87 29.61 27.70
N ALA A 93 -46.73 29.55 28.40
CA ALA A 93 -46.54 29.25 29.84
C ALA A 93 -47.38 28.15 30.54
N SER A 94 -46.70 27.16 31.16
CA SER A 94 -46.90 26.60 32.53
C SER A 94 -45.84 25.48 32.77
N THR A 95 -45.22 25.17 33.93
CA THR A 95 -45.24 25.67 35.33
C THR A 95 -44.19 24.87 36.17
N VAL A 96 -43.24 25.58 36.83
CA VAL A 96 -42.83 25.48 38.27
C VAL A 96 -42.17 24.17 38.81
N THR A 97 -41.05 24.15 39.57
CA THR A 97 -40.83 24.77 40.91
C THR A 97 -39.35 24.75 41.40
N ASN A 98 -38.93 25.86 42.05
CA ASN A 98 -38.09 26.04 43.27
C ASN A 98 -36.63 25.54 43.34
N THR A 99 -35.62 26.29 43.82
CA THR A 99 -35.58 27.32 44.90
C THR A 99 -34.40 28.32 44.73
N ALA A 100 -34.53 29.46 45.42
CA ALA A 100 -33.70 30.69 45.50
C ALA A 100 -32.20 30.47 45.88
N THR A 101 -31.24 31.38 45.66
CA THR A 101 -31.24 32.83 45.97
C THR A 101 -30.04 33.57 45.33
N ALA A 102 -30.29 34.84 44.97
CA ALA A 102 -29.40 36.01 44.96
C ALA A 102 -28.44 36.32 43.78
N ARG A 103 -28.89 37.28 42.95
CA ARG A 103 -28.21 38.50 42.40
C ARG A 103 -26.81 38.29 41.74
N GLN A 104 -26.52 38.70 40.50
CA GLN A 104 -26.75 40.01 39.92
C GLN A 104 -26.26 40.03 38.44
N GLN A 105 -27.13 40.52 37.55
CA GLN A 105 -26.90 41.31 36.33
C GLN A 105 -25.79 40.91 35.33
N LEU A 106 -26.24 40.44 34.16
CA LEU A 106 -25.59 40.68 32.87
C LEU A 106 -26.52 41.51 31.98
N PRO A 107 -25.96 42.39 31.13
CA PRO A 107 -26.55 42.54 29.81
C PRO A 107 -25.48 42.50 28.69
N GLY A 108 -25.77 41.70 27.66
CA GLY A 108 -25.95 42.19 26.29
C GLY A 108 -24.74 42.72 25.50
N ALA A 109 -24.44 42.03 24.40
CA ALA A 109 -23.55 42.44 23.33
C ALA A 109 -23.89 43.82 22.70
N ARG A 110 -22.85 44.54 22.24
CA ARG A 110 -22.96 45.56 21.19
C ARG A 110 -21.81 45.43 20.19
N VAL A 111 -22.20 45.20 18.94
CA VAL A 111 -21.41 45.53 17.75
C VAL A 111 -21.16 47.05 17.75
N SER A 112 -19.90 47.48 17.66
CA SER A 112 -19.55 48.85 17.30
C SER A 112 -18.35 48.87 16.36
N ARG A 113 -18.46 49.77 15.39
CA ARG A 113 -17.71 49.89 14.14
C ARG A 113 -16.24 50.24 14.37
N ILE A 114 -15.37 49.72 13.50
CA ILE A 114 -14.03 50.24 13.24
C ILE A 114 -14.14 51.71 12.79
N PRO A 115 -13.38 52.66 13.35
CA PRO A 115 -12.97 53.86 12.63
C PRO A 115 -11.64 53.60 11.93
N ALA A 116 -11.65 53.74 10.61
CA ALA A 116 -10.46 53.78 9.77
C ALA A 116 -9.58 55.00 10.12
N GLY A 117 -8.25 54.87 9.95
CA GLY A 117 -7.33 55.98 10.09
C GLY A 117 -5.85 55.61 10.04
N LEU A 118 -5.38 54.96 8.97
CA LEU A 118 -3.96 55.02 8.57
C LEU A 118 -3.92 55.59 7.15
N GLN A 119 -3.49 56.84 7.02
CA GLN A 119 -3.11 57.44 5.74
C GLN A 119 -1.61 57.22 5.53
N LEU A 120 -1.24 56.77 4.32
CA LEU A 120 0.13 56.72 3.86
C LEU A 120 0.31 57.88 2.88
N ASP A 121 1.18 58.83 3.21
CA ASP A 121 1.61 59.87 2.29
C ASP A 121 2.95 59.48 1.66
N ILE A 122 3.17 59.97 0.45
CA ILE A 122 4.42 59.83 -0.31
C ILE A 122 5.20 61.13 -0.14
N ASP A 123 6.39 61.06 0.43
CA ASP A 123 7.25 62.25 0.52
C ASP A 123 7.83 62.63 -0.85
N MET A 124 8.45 63.80 -0.95
CA MET A 124 9.00 64.32 -2.22
C MET A 124 10.19 63.51 -2.77
N THR A 125 10.56 62.40 -2.13
CA THR A 125 11.54 61.43 -2.63
C THR A 125 10.91 60.09 -3.05
N GLY A 126 9.58 59.97 -2.96
CA GLY A 126 8.83 58.82 -3.46
C GLY A 126 8.64 57.69 -2.45
N ASN A 127 8.95 57.89 -1.17
CA ASN A 127 8.76 56.86 -0.14
C ASN A 127 7.44 57.04 0.61
N MET A 128 6.73 55.93 0.84
CA MET A 128 5.52 55.91 1.69
C MET A 128 5.92 55.97 3.17
N VAL A 129 5.43 56.98 3.89
CA VAL A 129 5.72 57.15 5.32
C VAL A 129 4.40 57.22 6.13
N PRO A 130 4.25 56.48 7.24
CA PRO A 130 3.06 56.60 8.09
C PRO A 130 3.17 57.81 9.02
N SER A 131 2.15 58.68 9.05
CA SER A 131 2.05 59.76 10.04
C SER A 131 1.02 59.41 11.12
N TRP A 132 1.38 59.51 12.40
CA TRP A 132 0.47 59.27 13.54
C TRP A 132 0.17 60.57 14.28
N THR A 133 -1.10 60.90 14.48
CA THR A 133 -1.54 61.89 15.47
C THR A 133 -1.69 61.23 16.84
N SER A 134 -1.07 61.85 17.85
CA SER A 134 -0.86 61.39 19.23
C SER A 134 -2.12 61.15 20.08
N PHE A 135 -2.12 60.07 20.90
CA PHE A 135 -2.76 60.00 22.23
C PHE A 135 -2.02 59.02 23.17
N PRO A 136 -2.00 59.25 24.50
CA PRO A 136 -1.14 58.53 25.44
C PRO A 136 -1.85 57.36 26.15
N GLY A 137 -1.07 56.31 26.48
CA GLY A 137 -1.41 55.35 27.52
C GLY A 137 -1.64 53.91 27.04
N ILE A 138 -0.56 53.13 26.89
CA ILE A 138 -0.63 51.66 26.82
C ILE A 138 0.45 51.07 27.73
N ALA A 139 0.04 50.10 28.56
CA ALA A 139 0.85 49.40 29.54
C ALA A 139 1.93 48.51 28.90
N LEU A 140 3.04 48.34 29.64
CA LEU A 140 4.29 47.66 29.25
C LEU A 140 4.12 46.21 28.73
N GLY A 141 2.99 45.55 28.98
CA GLY A 141 2.68 44.20 28.47
C GLY A 141 2.39 44.14 26.97
N SER A 142 1.83 45.19 26.37
CA SER A 142 1.51 45.21 24.93
C SER A 142 2.74 45.51 24.05
N LEU A 143 3.81 46.06 24.63
CA LEU A 143 5.08 46.32 23.95
C LEU A 143 5.87 45.04 23.66
N LEU A 144 5.75 44.01 24.50
CA LEU A 144 6.43 42.72 24.30
C LEU A 144 5.76 41.86 23.23
N ALA A 145 4.43 41.91 23.11
CA ALA A 145 3.69 41.23 22.04
C ALA A 145 3.95 41.87 20.66
N LEU A 146 4.05 43.21 20.60
CA LEU A 146 4.40 43.94 19.38
C LEU A 146 5.87 43.77 18.98
N ALA A 147 6.81 43.65 19.94
CA ALA A 147 8.21 43.33 19.65
C ALA A 147 8.39 41.90 19.10
N GLY A 148 7.60 40.94 19.60
CA GLY A 148 7.57 39.57 19.08
C GLY A 148 7.05 39.49 17.64
N LEU A 149 5.97 40.23 17.33
CA LEU A 149 5.40 40.29 15.99
C LEU A 149 6.31 41.07 15.02
N ALA A 150 6.94 42.16 15.47
CA ALA A 150 7.90 42.92 14.69
C ALA A 150 9.17 42.10 14.37
N MET A 151 9.64 41.25 15.29
CA MET A 151 10.75 40.31 15.03
C MET A 151 10.37 39.19 14.06
N ALA A 152 9.13 38.68 14.12
CA ALA A 152 8.63 37.69 13.16
C ALA A 152 8.47 38.30 11.76
N VAL A 153 7.96 39.54 11.67
CA VAL A 153 7.85 40.29 10.41
C VAL A 153 9.22 40.72 9.90
N TYR A 154 10.17 41.12 10.76
CA TYR A 154 11.56 41.45 10.35
C TYR A 154 12.35 40.21 9.91
N ARG A 155 12.08 39.02 10.47
CA ARG A 155 12.64 37.75 9.99
C ARG A 155 12.05 37.31 8.65
N SER A 156 10.76 37.54 8.43
CA SER A 156 10.09 37.27 7.14
C SER A 156 10.49 38.30 6.07
N ILE A 157 10.57 39.58 6.39
CA ILE A 157 11.06 40.64 5.49
C ILE A 157 12.58 40.48 5.24
N GLY A 158 13.36 40.04 6.23
CA GLY A 158 14.78 39.72 6.07
C GLY A 158 15.05 38.50 5.18
N ARG A 159 14.10 37.54 5.11
CA ARG A 159 14.12 36.45 4.11
C ARG A 159 13.74 36.96 2.71
N VAL A 160 12.78 37.85 2.60
CA VAL A 160 12.36 38.44 1.31
C VAL A 160 13.39 39.45 0.77
N GLN A 161 14.09 40.20 1.63
CA GLN A 161 15.16 41.11 1.23
C GLN A 161 16.50 40.41 0.96
N LYS A 162 16.78 39.22 1.51
CA LYS A 162 17.91 38.39 1.06
C LYS A 162 17.69 37.78 -0.33
N VAL A 163 16.43 37.58 -0.71
CA VAL A 163 16.06 37.16 -2.08
C VAL A 163 16.08 38.36 -3.05
N ALA A 164 15.77 39.58 -2.58
CA ALA A 164 15.77 40.78 -3.42
C ALA A 164 17.14 41.50 -3.57
N LEU A 165 18.05 41.41 -2.59
CA LEU A 165 19.37 42.06 -2.65
C LEU A 165 20.44 41.25 -3.43
N ALA A 166 20.18 39.97 -3.69
CA ALA A 166 20.99 39.14 -4.60
C ALA A 166 20.71 39.44 -6.09
N ALA A 167 19.62 40.15 -6.40
CA ALA A 167 19.23 40.49 -7.77
C ALA A 167 19.77 41.85 -8.26
N ALA A 168 20.40 42.66 -7.39
CA ALA A 168 20.78 44.05 -7.71
C ALA A 168 22.29 44.36 -7.60
N THR A 169 23.14 43.41 -7.25
CA THR A 169 24.60 43.60 -7.29
C THR A 169 25.22 42.55 -8.21
N GLY A 170 25.72 43.00 -9.36
CA GLY A 170 26.34 42.19 -10.40
C GLY A 170 27.65 41.53 -9.99
N ALA A 171 27.59 40.65 -8.98
CA ALA A 171 28.61 39.66 -8.69
C ALA A 171 28.16 38.35 -9.34
N LYS A 172 29.02 37.84 -10.23
CA LYS A 172 28.84 36.60 -11.03
C LYS A 172 28.03 35.54 -10.29
N ALA A 173 26.83 35.27 -10.80
CA ALA A 173 26.00 34.15 -10.40
C ALA A 173 26.80 32.86 -10.58
N LEU A 174 27.14 32.23 -9.45
CA LEU A 174 27.48 30.81 -9.40
C LEU A 174 26.23 30.04 -9.89
N PRO A 175 26.39 29.08 -10.80
CA PRO A 175 25.26 28.34 -11.33
C PRO A 175 24.54 27.63 -10.19
N ALA A 176 23.21 27.71 -10.21
CA ALA A 176 22.32 26.81 -9.47
C ALA A 176 22.88 25.40 -9.63
N GLY A 177 23.11 24.73 -8.51
CA GLY A 177 23.66 23.39 -8.48
C GLY A 177 22.79 22.46 -9.31
N ASN A 178 23.15 22.27 -10.57
CA ASN A 178 23.07 20.98 -11.20
C ASN A 178 23.68 20.02 -10.18
N HIS A 179 22.86 19.13 -9.63
CA HIS A 179 23.38 17.84 -9.22
C HIS A 179 23.85 17.13 -10.50
N THR A 180 24.98 17.58 -11.07
CA THR A 180 25.92 16.66 -11.66
C THR A 180 26.35 15.78 -10.51
N ARG A 181 25.59 14.70 -10.28
CA ARG A 181 26.19 13.46 -9.81
C ARG A 181 27.43 13.32 -10.66
N LEU A 182 28.60 13.26 -10.02
CA LEU A 182 29.75 12.64 -10.67
C LEU A 182 29.21 11.39 -11.36
N ALA A 183 29.47 11.26 -12.67
CA ALA A 183 29.15 10.04 -13.36
C ALA A 183 29.64 8.90 -12.46
N PRO A 184 28.77 7.93 -12.11
CA PRO A 184 29.18 6.86 -11.23
C PRO A 184 30.49 6.28 -11.77
N PRO A 185 31.44 5.89 -10.91
CA PRO A 185 32.62 5.17 -11.37
C PRO A 185 32.16 4.02 -12.27
N PRO A 186 32.92 3.66 -13.32
CA PRO A 186 32.48 2.70 -14.32
C PRO A 186 31.92 1.49 -13.58
N ARG A 187 30.61 1.26 -13.75
CA ARG A 187 29.89 0.15 -13.14
C ARG A 187 30.76 -1.09 -13.35
N ARG A 188 31.36 -1.64 -12.29
CA ARG A 188 31.89 -3.01 -12.34
C ARG A 188 30.67 -3.92 -12.51
N ASN A 189 30.26 -4.10 -13.77
CA ASN A 189 29.30 -5.07 -14.28
C ASN A 189 28.13 -5.47 -13.35
N ILE A 190 27.36 -4.50 -12.84
CA ILE A 190 25.98 -4.75 -12.35
C ILE A 190 24.95 -4.40 -13.44
N THR A 191 25.41 -4.09 -14.66
CA THR A 191 24.59 -4.15 -15.89
C THR A 191 24.66 -5.55 -16.51
N ARG A 192 24.50 -6.59 -15.68
CA ARG A 192 24.19 -7.95 -16.13
C ARG A 192 22.75 -8.30 -15.71
N CYS A 193 21.85 -7.32 -15.78
CA CYS A 193 20.44 -7.47 -15.38
C CYS A 193 19.47 -7.51 -16.56
N ALA A 194 20.00 -7.48 -17.78
CA ALA A 194 19.34 -7.90 -19.00
C ALA A 194 20.45 -8.50 -19.86
N ASN A 195 20.58 -9.83 -19.88
CA ASN A 195 21.30 -10.44 -20.98
C ASN A 195 20.36 -10.28 -22.18
N ALA A 196 20.79 -9.54 -23.19
CA ALA A 196 20.21 -9.72 -24.49
C ALA A 196 20.62 -11.12 -24.96
N ASN A 197 19.66 -11.95 -25.33
CA ASN A 197 19.98 -13.18 -26.04
C ASN A 197 20.69 -12.83 -27.36
N ALA A 198 21.28 -13.81 -28.05
CA ALA A 198 21.99 -13.57 -29.32
C ALA A 198 21.15 -12.78 -30.37
N ASP A 199 19.83 -12.76 -30.18
CA ASP A 199 18.83 -12.11 -31.02
C ASP A 199 18.36 -10.71 -30.53
N GLY A 200 18.90 -10.18 -29.43
CA GLY A 200 18.61 -8.81 -28.96
C GLY A 200 17.39 -8.65 -28.04
N GLU A 201 16.71 -9.74 -27.67
CA GLU A 201 15.58 -9.73 -26.73
C GLU A 201 16.06 -9.65 -25.27
N MET A 202 15.43 -8.80 -24.44
CA MET A 202 15.71 -8.73 -23.00
C MET A 202 15.25 -10.03 -22.34
N GLU A 203 16.19 -10.85 -21.88
CA GLU A 203 15.88 -12.05 -21.12
C GLU A 203 15.35 -11.64 -19.74
N HIS A 204 14.05 -11.83 -19.49
CA HIS A 204 13.46 -11.61 -18.17
C HIS A 204 14.01 -12.65 -17.19
N PRO A 205 14.66 -12.25 -16.10
CA PRO A 205 15.25 -13.21 -15.18
C PRO A 205 14.14 -14.06 -14.54
N LYS A 206 14.27 -15.39 -14.66
CA LYS A 206 13.31 -16.36 -14.13
C LYS A 206 13.17 -16.18 -12.62
N TYR A 207 11.94 -16.01 -12.11
CA TYR A 207 11.67 -16.00 -10.65
C TYR A 207 10.76 -17.13 -10.18
N CYS A 208 9.91 -17.67 -11.06
CA CYS A 208 9.02 -18.79 -10.78
C CYS A 208 9.19 -19.90 -11.84
N GLU A 209 8.58 -21.05 -11.62
CA GLU A 209 8.68 -22.20 -12.55
C GLU A 209 7.69 -22.15 -13.71
N SER A 210 6.62 -21.36 -13.59
CA SER A 210 5.60 -21.21 -14.62
C SER A 210 4.82 -19.92 -14.41
N TYR A 211 4.47 -19.27 -15.51
CA TYR A 211 3.58 -18.09 -15.56
C TYR A 211 2.15 -18.45 -15.95
N VAL A 212 1.93 -19.70 -16.34
CA VAL A 212 0.66 -20.18 -16.90
C VAL A 212 -0.08 -21.09 -15.93
N GLU A 213 0.59 -21.60 -14.90
CA GLU A 213 0.00 -22.40 -13.83
C GLU A 213 0.87 -22.34 -12.57
N SER A 214 0.28 -22.61 -11.41
CA SER A 214 1.02 -22.65 -10.14
C SER A 214 1.97 -23.86 -10.13
N ARG A 215 3.27 -23.61 -10.08
CA ARG A 215 4.29 -24.66 -9.90
C ARG A 215 5.23 -24.30 -8.77
N ARG A 216 5.35 -25.20 -7.80
CA ARG A 216 6.20 -24.96 -6.64
C ARG A 216 7.66 -24.80 -7.06
N ARG A 217 8.28 -23.72 -6.57
CA ARG A 217 9.70 -23.43 -6.76
C ARG A 217 10.58 -24.53 -6.13
N PRO A 218 11.51 -25.16 -6.87
CA PRO A 218 12.43 -26.14 -6.30
C PRO A 218 13.35 -25.50 -5.26
N THR A 219 13.35 -26.07 -4.06
CA THR A 219 14.22 -25.68 -2.94
C THR A 219 14.75 -26.92 -2.23
N HIS A 220 16.01 -26.87 -1.79
CA HIS A 220 16.54 -27.98 -1.00
C HIS A 220 15.98 -27.95 0.42
N THR A 221 15.99 -29.11 1.07
CA THR A 221 15.47 -29.24 2.44
C THR A 221 16.43 -28.63 3.46
N VAL A 222 15.92 -27.72 4.29
CA VAL A 222 16.56 -27.19 5.50
C VAL A 222 15.85 -27.78 6.71
N TRP A 223 16.61 -28.29 7.67
CA TRP A 223 16.05 -28.91 8.87
C TRP A 223 16.01 -27.91 10.03
N ILE A 224 14.81 -27.71 10.60
CA ILE A 224 14.58 -26.89 11.78
C ILE A 224 14.10 -27.83 12.89
N GLY A 225 15.04 -28.32 13.70
CA GLY A 225 14.77 -29.44 14.59
C GLY A 225 14.28 -30.64 13.78
N LYS A 226 13.09 -31.15 14.09
CA LYS A 226 12.45 -32.24 13.34
C LYS A 226 11.65 -31.80 12.10
N VAL A 227 11.45 -30.50 11.90
CA VAL A 227 10.58 -29.98 10.84
C VAL A 227 11.40 -29.73 9.57
N PRO A 228 11.13 -30.46 8.47
CA PRO A 228 11.78 -30.19 7.19
C PRO A 228 11.11 -29.01 6.49
N VAL A 229 11.91 -28.08 5.97
CA VAL A 229 11.43 -26.92 5.20
C VAL A 229 12.08 -26.93 3.83
N GLY A 230 11.26 -27.05 2.78
CA GLY A 230 11.71 -27.06 1.38
C GLY A 230 10.61 -27.56 0.44
N SER A 231 10.91 -27.62 -0.86
CA SER A 231 9.93 -27.83 -1.92
C SER A 231 9.32 -29.22 -1.98
N GLU A 232 9.92 -30.18 -1.27
CA GLU A 232 9.45 -31.56 -1.15
C GLU A 232 8.50 -31.78 0.03
N HIS A 233 8.31 -30.76 0.89
CA HIS A 233 7.56 -30.87 2.15
C HIS A 233 6.38 -29.91 2.19
N PRO A 234 5.30 -30.17 2.95
CA PRO A 234 4.25 -29.18 3.19
C PRO A 234 4.81 -27.84 3.69
N LEU A 235 4.07 -26.75 3.45
CA LEU A 235 4.44 -25.43 3.94
C LEU A 235 4.43 -25.45 5.48
N ALA A 236 5.58 -25.18 6.11
CA ALA A 236 5.65 -25.16 7.57
C ALA A 236 5.01 -23.87 8.13
N LEU A 237 4.07 -24.01 9.05
CA LEU A 237 3.34 -22.92 9.68
C LEU A 237 4.10 -22.41 10.91
N GLN A 238 4.30 -21.10 11.01
CA GLN A 238 5.02 -20.50 12.14
C GLN A 238 4.21 -19.39 12.79
N THR A 239 4.44 -19.21 14.09
CA THR A 239 3.95 -18.07 14.87
C THR A 239 5.06 -17.56 15.80
N MET A 240 4.76 -16.52 16.58
CA MET A 240 5.70 -15.92 17.52
C MET A 240 5.02 -15.67 18.88
N THR A 241 5.72 -15.97 19.97
CA THR A 241 5.22 -15.71 21.33
C THR A 241 5.18 -14.21 21.63
N THR A 242 4.17 -13.81 22.39
CA THR A 242 3.96 -12.43 22.87
C THR A 242 4.40 -12.24 24.31
N THR A 243 4.55 -13.34 25.04
CA THR A 243 5.03 -13.37 26.43
C THR A 243 6.46 -12.84 26.56
N ASN A 244 6.75 -12.25 27.72
CA ASN A 244 8.13 -11.94 28.09
C ASN A 244 8.89 -13.27 28.30
N THR A 245 9.93 -13.50 27.52
CA THR A 245 10.70 -14.77 27.53
C THR A 245 11.32 -15.11 28.88
N ARG A 246 11.50 -14.13 29.77
CA ARG A 246 11.97 -14.36 31.15
C ARG A 246 10.90 -15.00 32.03
N ASP A 247 9.63 -14.86 31.66
CA ASP A 247 8.54 -15.63 32.26
C ASP A 247 8.46 -16.98 31.56
N VAL A 248 9.23 -17.93 32.09
CA VAL A 248 9.36 -19.28 31.54
C VAL A 248 8.02 -20.00 31.52
N GLU A 249 7.22 -19.91 32.58
CA GLU A 249 5.94 -20.62 32.67
C GLU A 249 4.93 -20.06 31.67
N ALA A 250 4.82 -18.73 31.56
CA ALA A 250 3.93 -18.10 30.59
C ALA A 250 4.37 -18.45 29.15
N THR A 251 5.68 -18.40 28.87
CA THR A 251 6.21 -18.72 27.53
C THR A 251 6.00 -20.19 27.17
N VAL A 252 6.23 -21.13 28.10
CA VAL A 252 5.96 -22.56 27.91
C VAL A 252 4.47 -22.79 27.65
N THR A 253 3.60 -22.19 28.45
CA THR A 253 2.14 -22.32 28.29
C THR A 253 1.69 -21.82 26.91
N GLN A 254 2.19 -20.67 26.47
CA GLN A 254 1.87 -20.12 25.17
C GLN A 254 2.44 -20.97 24.02
N CYS A 255 3.67 -21.50 24.15
CA CYS A 255 4.26 -22.42 23.18
C CYS A 255 3.42 -23.68 23.00
N LYS A 256 2.88 -24.25 24.10
CA LYS A 256 1.96 -25.39 24.04
C LYS A 256 0.66 -25.02 23.34
N LYS A 257 0.04 -23.90 23.72
CA LYS A 257 -1.21 -23.38 23.10
C LYS A 257 -1.09 -23.29 21.58
N VAL A 258 0.01 -22.70 21.08
CA VAL A 258 0.19 -22.55 19.63
C VAL A 258 0.59 -23.85 18.93
N ALA A 259 1.30 -24.76 19.60
CA ALA A 259 1.58 -26.09 19.07
C ALA A 259 0.27 -26.88 18.90
N ASP A 260 -0.61 -26.84 19.91
CA ASP A 260 -1.93 -27.48 19.88
C ASP A 260 -2.85 -26.86 18.82
N ALA A 261 -2.71 -25.56 18.55
CA ALA A 261 -3.39 -24.89 17.44
C ALA A 261 -2.89 -25.35 16.04
N GLY A 262 -1.74 -26.03 15.98
CA GLY A 262 -1.13 -26.59 14.78
C GLY A 262 0.02 -25.77 14.19
N ALA A 263 0.74 -25.00 15.01
CA ALA A 263 2.02 -24.42 14.60
C ALA A 263 3.09 -25.50 14.46
N ASP A 264 3.85 -25.47 13.38
CA ASP A 264 5.00 -26.38 13.20
C ASP A 264 6.24 -25.84 13.90
N ILE A 265 6.40 -24.52 14.00
CA ILE A 265 7.60 -23.86 14.52
C ILE A 265 7.20 -22.60 15.31
N VAL A 266 7.82 -22.39 16.48
CA VAL A 266 7.54 -21.22 17.34
C VAL A 266 8.74 -20.33 17.47
N ARG A 267 8.54 -19.03 17.27
CA ARG A 267 9.57 -18.00 17.47
C ARG A 267 9.42 -17.31 18.82
N ILE A 268 10.55 -17.04 19.47
CA ILE A 268 10.63 -16.39 20.78
C ILE A 268 11.62 -15.20 20.69
N THR A 269 11.26 -14.06 21.27
CA THR A 269 12.14 -12.88 21.36
C THR A 269 13.32 -13.16 22.28
N VAL A 270 14.55 -12.86 21.85
CA VAL A 270 15.73 -12.99 22.73
C VAL A 270 16.56 -11.71 22.63
N GLN A 271 16.45 -10.84 23.64
CA GLN A 271 17.14 -9.53 23.65
C GLN A 271 18.48 -9.57 24.38
N GLY A 272 18.61 -10.42 25.39
CA GLY A 272 19.77 -10.45 26.27
C GLY A 272 20.10 -11.85 26.76
N MET A 273 21.11 -11.92 27.63
CA MET A 273 21.59 -13.19 28.18
C MET A 273 20.55 -13.87 29.07
N LYS A 274 19.72 -13.10 29.78
CA LYS A 274 18.67 -13.65 30.65
C LYS A 274 17.60 -14.38 29.86
N GLU A 275 17.17 -13.81 28.73
CA GLU A 275 16.25 -14.46 27.80
C GLU A 275 16.89 -15.70 27.17
N ALA A 276 18.19 -15.63 26.82
CA ALA A 276 18.90 -16.80 26.27
C ALA A 276 19.03 -17.95 27.28
N GLU A 277 19.26 -17.64 28.56
CA GLU A 277 19.24 -18.63 29.66
C GLU A 277 17.84 -19.22 29.85
N ALA A 278 16.81 -18.38 29.85
CA ALA A 278 15.41 -18.80 29.95
C ALA A 278 14.99 -19.72 28.79
N CYS A 279 15.48 -19.50 27.56
CA CYS A 279 15.20 -20.39 26.43
C CYS A 279 15.62 -21.85 26.68
N MET A 280 16.71 -22.08 27.43
CA MET A 280 17.14 -23.43 27.78
C MET A 280 16.14 -24.09 28.74
N GLU A 281 15.67 -23.34 29.74
CA GLU A 281 14.65 -23.83 30.68
C GLU A 281 13.31 -24.09 29.97
N ILE A 282 12.89 -23.18 29.09
CA ILE A 282 11.69 -23.32 28.25
C ILE A 282 11.77 -24.60 27.42
N LYS A 283 12.89 -24.83 26.71
CA LYS A 283 13.08 -26.04 25.89
C LYS A 283 12.99 -27.30 26.74
N ASN A 284 13.66 -27.32 27.89
CA ASN A 284 13.66 -28.48 28.79
C ASN A 284 12.26 -28.80 29.33
N LYS A 285 11.49 -27.78 29.73
CA LYS A 285 10.10 -27.95 30.20
C LYS A 285 9.19 -28.45 29.08
N LEU A 286 9.25 -27.86 27.89
CA LEU A 286 8.47 -28.33 26.74
C LEU A 286 8.73 -29.81 26.46
N VAL A 287 10.01 -30.23 26.41
CA VAL A 287 10.38 -31.63 26.19
C VAL A 287 9.90 -32.53 27.33
N ALA A 288 10.03 -32.10 28.59
CA ALA A 288 9.55 -32.85 29.74
C ALA A 288 8.03 -33.06 29.71
N ASP A 289 7.30 -32.08 29.17
CA ASP A 289 5.85 -32.11 29.00
C ASP A 289 5.41 -32.81 27.69
N GLY A 290 6.33 -33.39 26.93
CA GLY A 290 6.04 -34.13 25.70
C GLY A 290 5.90 -33.27 24.43
N TYR A 291 6.23 -31.98 24.50
CA TYR A 291 6.24 -31.06 23.36
C TYR A 291 7.63 -30.98 22.74
N ASP A 292 7.73 -31.27 21.45
CA ASP A 292 8.97 -31.27 20.67
C ASP A 292 8.97 -30.22 19.55
N ILE A 293 8.11 -29.20 19.67
CA ILE A 293 8.02 -28.10 18.73
C ILE A 293 9.38 -27.36 18.63
N PRO A 294 9.91 -27.14 17.41
CA PRO A 294 11.15 -26.39 17.23
C PRO A 294 11.02 -24.93 17.67
N LEU A 295 12.05 -24.46 18.37
CA LEU A 295 12.13 -23.07 18.84
C LEU A 295 13.05 -22.25 17.94
N VAL A 296 12.65 -21.01 17.66
CA VAL A 296 13.44 -20.03 16.92
C VAL A 296 13.76 -18.84 17.82
N ALA A 297 15.04 -18.52 18.01
CA ALA A 297 15.44 -17.29 18.69
C ALA A 297 15.42 -16.10 17.72
N ASP A 298 14.69 -15.04 18.08
CA ASP A 298 14.62 -13.79 17.34
C ASP A 298 15.63 -12.78 17.90
N ILE A 299 16.86 -12.81 17.35
CA ILE A 299 17.98 -12.00 17.85
C ILE A 299 18.02 -10.65 17.14
N HIS A 300 18.24 -9.60 17.94
CA HIS A 300 18.54 -8.24 17.47
C HIS A 300 19.79 -7.75 18.22
N PHE A 301 20.79 -7.22 17.52
CA PHE A 301 21.94 -6.50 18.11
C PHE A 301 22.75 -7.22 19.20
N ALA A 302 23.01 -8.53 19.10
CA ALA A 302 23.78 -9.22 20.15
C ALA A 302 24.44 -10.55 19.70
N PRO A 303 25.62 -10.52 19.04
CA PRO A 303 26.33 -11.72 18.61
C PRO A 303 26.63 -12.71 19.75
N LYS A 304 27.01 -12.22 20.93
CA LYS A 304 27.26 -13.05 22.13
C LYS A 304 26.01 -13.80 22.59
N VAL A 305 24.85 -13.14 22.53
CA VAL A 305 23.56 -13.74 22.89
C VAL A 305 23.15 -14.77 21.85
N ALA A 306 23.36 -14.49 20.55
CA ALA A 306 23.13 -15.44 19.46
C ALA A 306 23.94 -16.73 19.65
N LEU A 307 25.22 -16.60 19.99
CA LEU A 307 26.08 -17.74 20.28
C LEU A 307 25.57 -18.54 21.48
N LYS A 308 25.14 -17.89 22.57
CA LYS A 308 24.65 -18.60 23.75
C LYS A 308 23.34 -19.33 23.46
N VAL A 309 22.37 -18.65 22.86
CA VAL A 309 21.03 -19.22 22.63
C VAL A 309 21.04 -20.38 21.63
N ALA A 310 22.03 -20.46 20.73
CA ALA A 310 22.21 -21.57 19.77
C ALA A 310 22.26 -22.95 20.43
N GLU A 311 22.65 -23.01 21.71
CA GLU A 311 22.66 -24.26 22.49
C GLU A 311 21.25 -24.74 22.83
N ALA A 312 20.28 -23.82 22.95
CA ALA A 312 18.91 -24.09 23.41
C ALA A 312 17.89 -24.23 22.26
N VAL A 313 18.05 -23.46 21.18
CA VAL A 313 17.05 -23.36 20.10
C VAL A 313 17.45 -24.14 18.85
N ASP A 314 16.47 -24.40 17.99
CA ASP A 314 16.64 -25.18 16.77
C ASP A 314 17.02 -24.29 15.57
N LYS A 315 16.71 -22.99 15.65
CA LYS A 315 17.01 -22.00 14.61
C LYS A 315 17.22 -20.61 15.19
N ILE A 316 18.04 -19.80 14.52
CA ILE A 316 18.28 -18.40 14.88
C ILE A 316 17.85 -17.50 13.73
N ARG A 317 17.04 -16.46 14.01
CA ARG A 317 16.81 -15.38 13.06
C ARG A 317 17.84 -14.29 13.26
N VAL A 318 18.47 -13.89 12.16
CA VAL A 318 19.35 -12.73 12.07
C VAL A 318 18.74 -11.70 11.11
N ASN A 319 18.88 -10.41 11.47
CA ASN A 319 18.53 -9.29 10.60
C ASN A 319 19.81 -8.62 10.10
N PRO A 320 20.14 -8.72 8.80
CA PRO A 320 21.35 -8.15 8.23
C PRO A 320 21.54 -6.65 8.50
N GLY A 321 20.46 -5.88 8.38
CA GLY A 321 20.55 -4.42 8.44
C GLY A 321 20.84 -3.86 9.83
N ASN A 322 20.85 -4.71 10.85
CA ASN A 322 21.00 -4.29 12.22
C ASN A 322 21.89 -5.24 13.07
N PHE A 323 22.49 -6.26 12.46
CA PHE A 323 23.34 -7.21 13.21
C PHE A 323 24.64 -6.56 13.75
N MET A 324 25.21 -5.59 13.01
CA MET A 324 26.45 -4.90 13.40
C MET A 324 26.22 -3.50 13.99
N ASP A 325 25.42 -2.67 13.32
CA ASP A 325 25.50 -1.21 13.45
C ASP A 325 24.87 -0.62 14.73
N GLY A 326 24.29 -1.47 15.59
CA GLY A 326 23.49 -1.00 16.71
C GLY A 326 22.24 -0.23 16.25
N ALA A 327 21.56 0.48 17.16
CA ALA A 327 20.40 1.29 16.80
C ALA A 327 20.79 2.38 15.78
N LYS A 328 20.00 2.53 14.70
CA LYS A 328 20.25 3.47 13.59
C LYS A 328 20.54 4.89 14.10
N LYS A 329 21.62 5.49 13.59
CA LYS A 329 21.74 6.95 13.48
C LYS A 329 21.49 7.28 12.02
N PHE A 330 20.40 7.96 11.71
CA PHE A 330 20.14 8.46 10.36
C PHE A 330 21.12 9.60 10.09
N ASP A 331 22.13 9.30 9.27
CA ASP A 331 23.00 10.30 8.66
C ASP A 331 22.82 10.15 7.14
N ASP A 332 21.70 10.69 6.65
CA ASP A 332 21.24 10.51 5.27
C ASP A 332 22.22 11.12 4.23
N ASP A 333 23.22 11.89 4.71
CA ASP A 333 24.24 12.54 3.90
C ASP A 333 25.56 11.73 3.79
N LYS A 334 25.69 10.59 4.49
CA LYS A 334 26.91 9.78 4.43
C LYS A 334 27.00 9.03 3.10
N ILE A 335 27.84 9.53 2.20
CA ILE A 335 28.24 8.83 0.98
C ILE A 335 29.33 7.82 1.34
N TYR A 336 29.05 6.54 1.09
CA TYR A 336 30.00 5.44 1.24
C TYR A 336 30.89 5.31 0.00
N THR A 337 32.20 5.29 0.20
CA THR A 337 33.16 4.86 -0.83
C THR A 337 33.12 3.34 -1.01
N ASP A 338 33.61 2.84 -2.15
CA ASP A 338 33.68 1.39 -2.39
C ASP A 338 34.61 0.71 -1.36
N GLU A 339 35.70 1.38 -0.96
CA GLU A 339 36.61 0.88 0.06
C GLU A 339 35.96 0.79 1.45
N GLU A 340 35.18 1.80 1.86
CA GLU A 340 34.44 1.76 3.13
C GLU A 340 33.36 0.68 3.13
N TYR A 341 32.69 0.48 1.99
CA TYR A 341 31.70 -0.58 1.85
C TYR A 341 32.34 -1.96 2.01
N GLU A 342 33.47 -2.22 1.34
CA GLU A 342 34.20 -3.49 1.45
C GLU A 342 34.70 -3.73 2.89
N ALA A 343 35.22 -2.70 3.54
CA ALA A 343 35.66 -2.78 4.94
C ALA A 343 34.51 -3.12 5.90
N GLU A 344 33.30 -2.58 5.68
CA GLU A 344 32.12 -2.99 6.45
C GLU A 344 31.76 -4.46 6.18
N LEU A 345 31.86 -4.95 4.93
CA LEU A 345 31.61 -6.37 4.62
C LEU A 345 32.59 -7.31 5.33
N GLU A 346 33.88 -6.96 5.39
CA GLU A 346 34.89 -7.72 6.13
C GLU A 346 34.56 -7.79 7.63
N ALA A 347 34.11 -6.67 8.21
CA ALA A 347 33.68 -6.63 9.61
C ALA A 347 32.44 -7.50 9.87
N ILE A 348 31.48 -7.55 8.93
CA ILE A 348 30.32 -8.46 9.02
C ILE A 348 30.79 -9.89 9.03
N GLU A 349 31.72 -10.25 8.14
CA GLU A 349 32.25 -11.59 8.06
C GLU A 349 32.92 -12.01 9.38
N GLU A 350 33.78 -11.17 9.95
CA GLU A 350 34.44 -11.45 11.23
C GLU A 350 33.42 -11.68 12.36
N LEU A 351 32.38 -10.85 12.43
CA LEU A 351 31.38 -10.91 13.50
C LEU A 351 30.40 -12.07 13.34
N PHE A 352 30.01 -12.40 12.11
CA PHE A 352 28.97 -13.38 11.81
C PHE A 352 29.53 -14.82 11.73
N THR A 353 30.78 -14.98 11.28
CA THR A 353 31.45 -16.29 11.14
C THR A 353 31.34 -17.19 12.39
N PRO A 354 31.60 -16.71 13.62
CA PRO A 354 31.48 -17.56 14.81
C PRO A 354 30.08 -18.16 14.99
N LEU A 355 29.03 -17.41 14.65
CA LEU A 355 27.66 -17.88 14.74
C LEU A 355 27.39 -18.97 13.69
N VAL A 356 27.82 -18.75 12.45
CA VAL A 356 27.66 -19.72 11.36
C VAL A 356 28.35 -21.04 11.71
N LEU A 357 29.59 -20.98 12.18
CA LEU A 357 30.35 -22.17 12.58
C LEU A 357 29.68 -22.92 13.74
N LYS A 358 29.21 -22.20 14.76
CA LYS A 358 28.48 -22.81 15.88
C LYS A 358 27.16 -23.44 15.44
N CYS A 359 26.41 -22.79 14.57
CA CYS A 359 25.18 -23.35 13.99
C CYS A 359 25.49 -24.58 13.14
N LYS A 360 26.59 -24.59 12.37
CA LYS A 360 27.05 -25.75 11.60
C LYS A 360 27.38 -26.93 12.51
N GLU A 361 28.14 -26.69 13.59
CA GLU A 361 28.50 -27.71 14.59
C GLU A 361 27.28 -28.33 15.27
N LEU A 362 26.33 -27.48 15.68
CA LEU A 362 25.14 -27.90 16.43
C LEU A 362 23.97 -28.36 15.54
N GLY A 363 24.12 -28.32 14.21
CA GLY A 363 23.05 -28.64 13.26
C GLY A 363 21.85 -27.69 13.35
N ARG A 364 22.07 -26.41 13.68
CA ARG A 364 21.01 -25.39 13.77
C ARG A 364 20.79 -24.71 12.43
N ALA A 365 19.56 -24.25 12.19
CA ALA A 365 19.26 -23.44 11.03
C ALA A 365 19.45 -21.94 11.30
N ILE A 366 19.72 -21.16 10.25
CA ILE A 366 19.71 -19.69 10.31
C ILE A 366 18.60 -19.15 9.40
N ARG A 367 17.83 -18.16 9.85
CA ARG A 367 17.03 -17.30 8.95
C ARG A 367 17.74 -15.98 8.75
N ILE A 368 18.13 -15.70 7.51
CA ILE A 368 18.63 -14.40 7.08
C ILE A 368 17.41 -13.60 6.64
N GLY A 369 16.96 -12.67 7.47
CA GLY A 369 15.69 -11.99 7.28
C GLY A 369 15.80 -10.48 7.26
N THR A 370 15.69 -9.90 6.07
CA THR A 370 15.69 -8.45 5.86
C THR A 370 14.28 -7.89 6.02
N ASN A 371 14.14 -6.80 6.77
CA ASN A 371 12.93 -6.00 6.78
C ASN A 371 13.20 -4.68 6.04
N HIS A 372 12.19 -4.19 5.30
CA HIS A 372 12.26 -2.94 4.55
C HIS A 372 12.65 -1.76 5.46
N GLY A 373 11.98 -1.63 6.60
CA GLY A 373 12.26 -0.56 7.56
C GLY A 373 13.64 -0.59 8.23
N SER A 374 14.35 -1.72 8.15
CA SER A 374 15.59 -1.94 8.90
C SER A 374 16.84 -2.08 8.02
N LEU A 375 16.83 -1.59 6.78
CA LEU A 375 18.04 -1.58 5.94
C LEU A 375 19.18 -0.81 6.60
N SER A 376 20.41 -1.31 6.43
CA SER A 376 21.62 -0.67 6.97
C SER A 376 21.92 0.65 6.25
N ALA A 377 22.70 1.53 6.88
CA ALA A 377 23.11 2.79 6.26
C ALA A 377 23.90 2.56 4.96
N ARG A 378 24.82 1.57 4.92
CA ARG A 378 25.56 1.21 3.70
C ARG A 378 24.63 0.75 2.56
N THR A 379 23.59 -0.02 2.89
CA THR A 379 22.64 -0.53 1.89
C THR A 379 21.81 0.62 1.35
N LEU A 380 21.27 1.47 2.23
CA LEU A 380 20.49 2.64 1.85
C LEU A 380 21.31 3.62 0.99
N ALA A 381 22.56 3.88 1.34
CA ALA A 381 23.44 4.77 0.57
C ALA A 381 23.72 4.25 -0.85
N ARG A 382 23.88 2.92 -1.02
CA ARG A 382 24.25 2.31 -2.30
C ARG A 382 23.06 1.97 -3.19
N TYR A 383 21.97 1.46 -2.60
CA TYR A 383 20.81 0.91 -3.31
C TYR A 383 19.52 1.68 -3.08
N GLY A 384 19.50 2.63 -2.13
CA GLY A 384 18.28 3.29 -1.68
C GLY A 384 17.38 2.37 -0.86
N ASP A 385 16.20 2.88 -0.53
CA ASP A 385 15.12 2.13 0.11
C ASP A 385 14.34 1.34 -0.96
N THR A 386 14.94 0.25 -1.43
CA THR A 386 14.48 -0.50 -2.60
C THR A 386 14.50 -2.01 -2.36
N ALA A 387 13.72 -2.75 -3.17
CA ALA A 387 13.77 -4.21 -3.17
C ALA A 387 15.17 -4.77 -3.47
N ASP A 388 15.93 -4.14 -4.36
CA ASP A 388 17.34 -4.48 -4.62
C ASP A 388 18.19 -4.34 -3.35
N GLY A 389 18.03 -3.24 -2.60
CA GLY A 389 18.67 -3.04 -1.31
C GLY A 389 18.31 -4.14 -0.30
N MET A 390 17.04 -4.54 -0.24
CA MET A 390 16.60 -5.65 0.63
C MET A 390 17.28 -6.97 0.28
N VAL A 391 17.36 -7.30 -1.01
CA VAL A 391 17.97 -8.54 -1.51
C VAL A 391 19.47 -8.55 -1.26
N GLU A 392 20.18 -7.47 -1.60
CA GLU A 392 21.63 -7.39 -1.41
C GLU A 392 22.00 -7.45 0.07
N SER A 393 21.24 -6.78 0.95
CA SER A 393 21.42 -6.87 2.40
C SER A 393 21.37 -8.33 2.92
N ALA A 394 20.47 -9.16 2.39
CA ALA A 394 20.46 -10.59 2.72
C ALA A 394 21.62 -11.36 2.09
N PHE A 395 22.01 -11.01 0.85
CA PHE A 395 23.07 -11.70 0.12
C PHE A 395 24.45 -11.48 0.74
N GLU A 396 24.72 -10.31 1.35
CA GLU A 396 25.92 -10.06 2.15
C GLU A 396 26.17 -11.18 3.17
N PHE A 397 25.13 -11.56 3.92
CA PHE A 397 25.21 -12.62 4.94
C PHE A 397 25.19 -14.02 4.32
N ALA A 398 24.43 -14.23 3.24
CA ALA A 398 24.35 -15.53 2.59
C ALA A 398 25.68 -15.94 1.92
N ARG A 399 26.42 -14.98 1.35
CA ARG A 399 27.76 -15.20 0.78
C ARG A 399 28.74 -15.70 1.86
N ILE A 400 28.67 -15.18 3.09
CA ILE A 400 29.45 -15.66 4.24
C ILE A 400 29.07 -17.10 4.60
N CYS A 401 27.78 -17.40 4.72
CA CYS A 401 27.31 -18.77 4.96
C CYS A 401 27.87 -19.76 3.91
N ARG A 402 27.83 -19.40 2.63
CA ARG A 402 28.34 -20.24 1.55
C ARG A 402 29.87 -20.37 1.55
N LYS A 403 30.60 -19.30 1.84
CA LYS A 403 32.06 -19.33 2.01
C LYS A 403 32.48 -20.35 3.08
N LEU A 404 31.64 -20.52 4.11
CA LEU A 404 31.82 -21.48 5.21
C LEU A 404 31.14 -22.84 4.96
N ASP A 405 30.63 -23.09 3.74
CA ASP A 405 29.92 -24.31 3.36
C ASP A 405 28.76 -24.62 4.33
N PHE A 406 28.03 -23.59 4.74
CA PHE A 406 26.84 -23.70 5.57
C PHE A 406 25.60 -23.47 4.71
N HIS A 407 24.79 -24.53 4.56
CA HIS A 407 23.61 -24.53 3.70
C HIS A 407 22.28 -24.62 4.47
N ASN A 408 22.32 -24.78 5.80
CA ASN A 408 21.11 -24.90 6.62
C ASN A 408 20.52 -23.52 6.93
N PHE A 409 20.16 -22.73 5.91
CA PHE A 409 19.58 -21.42 6.09
C PHE A 409 18.42 -21.11 5.14
N VAL A 410 17.54 -20.20 5.58
CA VAL A 410 16.36 -19.74 4.84
C VAL A 410 16.36 -18.23 4.72
N PHE A 411 15.72 -17.69 3.68
CA PHE A 411 15.56 -16.25 3.48
C PHE A 411 14.17 -15.76 3.91
N SER A 412 14.09 -14.48 4.27
CA SER A 412 12.82 -13.74 4.30
C SER A 412 13.02 -12.28 3.94
N MET A 413 12.07 -11.72 3.20
CA MET A 413 11.97 -10.30 2.84
C MET A 413 10.64 -9.77 3.39
N LYS A 414 10.64 -8.92 4.40
CA LYS A 414 9.39 -8.42 5.00
C LYS A 414 9.21 -6.94 4.74
N ALA A 415 7.99 -6.56 4.36
CA ALA A 415 7.54 -5.18 4.26
C ALA A 415 6.08 -5.11 4.74
N SER A 416 5.67 -3.95 5.24
CA SER A 416 4.26 -3.65 5.59
C SER A 416 3.43 -3.32 4.35
N ASN A 417 4.08 -2.85 3.29
CA ASN A 417 3.50 -2.73 1.97
C ASN A 417 3.57 -4.08 1.20
N PRO A 418 2.42 -4.73 0.89
CA PRO A 418 2.41 -6.00 0.18
C PRO A 418 3.09 -5.95 -1.20
N LEU A 419 3.03 -4.81 -1.90
CA LEU A 419 3.64 -4.65 -3.23
C LEU A 419 5.17 -4.78 -3.15
N VAL A 420 5.78 -4.07 -2.20
CA VAL A 420 7.24 -4.11 -1.94
C VAL A 420 7.66 -5.52 -1.51
N MET A 421 6.86 -6.17 -0.67
CA MET A 421 7.12 -7.56 -0.26
C MET A 421 7.14 -8.50 -1.46
N VAL A 422 6.09 -8.49 -2.29
CA VAL A 422 5.99 -9.36 -3.48
C VAL A 422 7.17 -9.13 -4.41
N GLN A 423 7.51 -7.86 -4.68
CA GLN A 423 8.67 -7.48 -5.47
C GLN A 423 9.97 -8.07 -4.92
N ALA A 424 10.23 -7.88 -3.63
CA ALA A 424 11.46 -8.32 -2.99
C ALA A 424 11.62 -9.85 -3.03
N TYR A 425 10.54 -10.63 -2.87
CA TYR A 425 10.62 -12.09 -3.00
C TYR A 425 10.82 -12.57 -4.43
N ARG A 426 10.16 -11.97 -5.41
CA ARG A 426 10.39 -12.32 -6.83
C ARG A 426 11.82 -12.00 -7.24
N LEU A 427 12.32 -10.83 -6.85
CA LEU A 427 13.70 -10.44 -7.10
C LEU A 427 14.69 -11.37 -6.39
N LEU A 428 14.44 -11.69 -5.11
CA LEU A 428 15.23 -12.65 -4.35
C LEU A 428 15.29 -14.02 -5.05
N ALA A 429 14.16 -14.54 -5.53
CA ALA A 429 14.11 -15.80 -6.26
C ALA A 429 14.93 -15.74 -7.56
N ALA A 430 14.78 -14.67 -8.34
CA ALA A 430 15.57 -14.44 -9.55
C ALA A 430 17.08 -14.39 -9.27
N ARG A 431 17.51 -13.61 -8.28
CA ARG A 431 18.92 -13.49 -7.89
C ARG A 431 19.48 -14.82 -7.38
N MET A 432 18.68 -15.62 -6.70
CA MET A 432 19.08 -16.99 -6.34
C MET A 432 19.29 -17.87 -7.57
N TYR A 433 18.42 -17.82 -8.59
CA TYR A 433 18.64 -18.59 -9.82
C TYR A 433 19.90 -18.16 -10.57
N GLU A 434 20.18 -16.86 -10.65
CA GLU A 434 21.42 -16.31 -11.25
C GLU A 434 22.67 -16.89 -10.58
N GLU A 435 22.63 -17.10 -9.26
CA GLU A 435 23.73 -17.68 -8.47
C GLU A 435 23.69 -19.23 -8.39
N GLY A 436 22.67 -19.87 -8.99
CA GLY A 436 22.45 -21.31 -8.90
C GLY A 436 22.03 -21.80 -7.51
N TRP A 437 21.36 -20.96 -6.73
CA TRP A 437 20.93 -21.24 -5.35
C TRP A 437 19.45 -21.63 -5.26
N THR A 438 19.15 -22.53 -4.33
CA THR A 438 17.81 -23.11 -4.14
C THR A 438 17.35 -23.06 -2.68
N TYR A 439 17.69 -21.98 -1.96
CA TYR A 439 17.35 -21.87 -0.53
C TYR A 439 15.83 -21.64 -0.32
N PRO A 440 15.26 -22.16 0.78
CA PRO A 440 13.86 -21.96 1.13
C PRO A 440 13.48 -20.52 1.50
N LEU A 441 12.21 -20.18 1.29
CA LEU A 441 11.60 -18.86 1.56
C LEU A 441 10.62 -18.92 2.74
N HIS A 442 10.85 -18.07 3.74
CA HIS A 442 9.89 -17.78 4.81
C HIS A 442 9.07 -16.54 4.46
N LEU A 443 7.80 -16.72 4.09
CA LEU A 443 6.91 -15.62 3.73
C LEU A 443 6.22 -15.02 4.95
N GLY A 444 5.98 -13.71 4.90
CA GLY A 444 5.10 -13.03 5.85
C GLY A 444 5.14 -11.53 5.69
N VAL A 445 3.97 -10.91 5.65
CA VAL A 445 3.80 -9.46 5.73
C VAL A 445 4.12 -9.05 7.17
N THR A 446 4.88 -7.96 7.35
CA THR A 446 5.13 -7.38 8.67
C THR A 446 4.12 -6.27 8.92
N GLU A 447 3.78 -6.03 10.18
CA GLU A 447 2.88 -4.96 10.62
C GLU A 447 1.54 -4.93 9.86
N ALA A 448 0.95 -6.12 9.62
CA ALA A 448 -0.24 -6.24 8.79
C ALA A 448 -1.46 -5.54 9.42
N GLY A 449 -1.45 -5.33 10.73
CA GLY A 449 -2.55 -4.75 11.49
C GLY A 449 -3.34 -5.82 12.26
N GLU A 450 -4.61 -5.53 12.51
CA GLU A 450 -5.54 -6.36 13.29
C GLU A 450 -6.71 -6.83 12.42
N GLY A 451 -7.41 -7.89 12.83
CA GLY A 451 -8.70 -8.25 12.28
C GLY A 451 -8.67 -8.56 10.79
N GLU A 452 -9.68 -8.07 10.07
CA GLU A 452 -9.87 -8.31 8.64
C GLU A 452 -8.81 -7.60 7.79
N ASP A 453 -8.39 -6.39 8.17
CA ASP A 453 -7.38 -5.63 7.43
C ASP A 453 -6.03 -6.36 7.45
N GLY A 454 -5.63 -6.91 8.60
CA GLY A 454 -4.41 -7.70 8.74
C GLY A 454 -4.42 -9.00 7.95
N ARG A 455 -5.57 -9.68 7.92
CA ARG A 455 -5.79 -10.89 7.10
C ARG A 455 -5.76 -10.56 5.61
N MET A 456 -6.40 -9.46 5.20
CA MET A 456 -6.42 -8.97 3.82
C MET A 456 -5.02 -8.64 3.31
N LYS A 457 -4.25 -7.81 4.03
CA LYS A 457 -2.86 -7.49 3.65
C LYS A 457 -1.99 -8.74 3.57
N SER A 458 -2.14 -9.66 4.52
CA SER A 458 -1.42 -10.93 4.54
C SER A 458 -1.76 -11.81 3.33
N ALA A 459 -3.04 -11.87 2.94
CA ALA A 459 -3.47 -12.61 1.75
C ALA A 459 -2.95 -11.99 0.46
N ILE A 460 -2.96 -10.66 0.34
CA ILE A 460 -2.38 -9.97 -0.82
C ILE A 460 -0.88 -10.29 -0.96
N GLY A 461 -0.10 -10.17 0.12
CA GLY A 461 1.34 -10.38 0.07
C GLY A 461 1.75 -11.86 -0.02
N ILE A 462 1.25 -12.70 0.88
CA ILE A 462 1.62 -14.13 0.95
C ILE A 462 0.92 -14.90 -0.17
N GLY A 463 -0.38 -14.68 -0.38
CA GLY A 463 -1.17 -15.40 -1.37
C GLY A 463 -0.67 -15.19 -2.80
N ALA A 464 -0.31 -13.95 -3.18
CA ALA A 464 0.27 -13.68 -4.50
C ALA A 464 1.55 -14.49 -4.76
N LEU A 465 2.43 -14.59 -3.76
CA LEU A 465 3.68 -15.36 -3.86
C LEU A 465 3.43 -16.87 -3.88
N LEU A 466 2.48 -17.37 -3.07
CA LEU A 466 2.10 -18.78 -3.09
C LEU A 466 1.52 -19.19 -4.45
N LEU A 467 0.74 -18.33 -5.08
CA LEU A 467 0.21 -18.55 -6.44
C LEU A 467 1.30 -18.50 -7.52
N ASP A 468 2.40 -17.77 -7.29
CA ASP A 468 3.62 -17.86 -8.09
C ASP A 468 4.46 -19.14 -7.79
N GLY A 469 4.02 -19.96 -6.83
CA GLY A 469 4.74 -21.15 -6.38
C GLY A 469 5.93 -20.86 -5.45
N LEU A 470 6.04 -19.64 -4.94
CA LEU A 470 7.09 -19.22 -4.01
C LEU A 470 6.62 -19.42 -2.57
N GLY A 471 7.45 -20.07 -1.74
CA GLY A 471 7.19 -20.24 -0.32
C GLY A 471 7.46 -21.65 0.19
N ASP A 472 8.05 -21.75 1.37
CA ASP A 472 8.37 -23.02 2.04
C ASP A 472 7.94 -23.02 3.51
N THR A 473 7.80 -21.84 4.09
CA THR A 473 7.23 -21.65 5.43
C THR A 473 6.58 -20.27 5.50
N ILE A 474 5.52 -20.13 6.29
CA ILE A 474 4.74 -18.89 6.34
C ILE A 474 4.48 -18.45 7.79
N ARG A 475 4.31 -17.14 7.97
CA ARG A 475 3.74 -16.53 9.17
C ARG A 475 2.84 -15.35 8.78
N VAL A 476 1.58 -15.41 9.18
CA VAL A 476 0.65 -14.26 9.18
C VAL A 476 0.93 -13.48 10.47
N SER A 477 1.34 -12.21 10.38
CA SER A 477 1.71 -11.41 11.57
C SER A 477 0.55 -10.49 11.94
N LEU A 478 -0.24 -10.88 12.94
CA LEU A 478 -1.41 -10.12 13.40
C LEU A 478 -1.13 -9.42 14.72
N THR A 479 -1.84 -8.33 14.97
CA THR A 479 -1.92 -7.69 16.30
C THR A 479 -2.93 -8.44 17.17
N GLU A 480 -2.82 -9.78 17.22
CA GLU A 480 -3.77 -10.69 17.87
C GLU A 480 -3.00 -11.72 18.71
N ASP A 481 -3.73 -12.57 19.44
CA ASP A 481 -3.15 -13.71 20.14
C ASP A 481 -2.44 -14.66 19.14
N PRO A 482 -1.22 -15.18 19.43
CA PRO A 482 -0.42 -15.96 18.47
C PRO A 482 -1.06 -17.20 17.88
N ASP A 483 -1.99 -17.84 18.59
CA ASP A 483 -2.75 -18.99 18.10
C ASP A 483 -3.78 -18.59 17.03
N LEU A 484 -4.26 -17.36 17.06
CA LEU A 484 -5.14 -16.81 16.03
C LEU A 484 -4.40 -16.55 14.70
N GLU A 485 -3.07 -16.47 14.70
CA GLU A 485 -2.25 -16.42 13.48
C GLU A 485 -2.32 -17.76 12.69
N ILE A 486 -2.62 -18.89 13.36
CA ILE A 486 -2.47 -20.24 12.75
C ILE A 486 -3.59 -20.56 11.76
N LYS A 487 -4.84 -20.19 12.08
CA LYS A 487 -5.98 -20.43 11.18
C LYS A 487 -5.80 -19.76 9.80
N PRO A 488 -5.50 -18.45 9.69
CA PRO A 488 -5.23 -17.83 8.39
C PRO A 488 -3.97 -18.38 7.72
N CYS A 489 -2.94 -18.80 8.47
CA CYS A 489 -1.80 -19.52 7.90
C CYS A 489 -2.26 -20.82 7.21
N LYS A 490 -3.09 -21.64 7.86
CA LYS A 490 -3.60 -22.90 7.29
C LYS A 490 -4.37 -22.66 5.99
N ILE A 491 -5.24 -21.65 5.97
CA ILE A 491 -6.03 -21.30 4.78
C ILE A 491 -5.12 -20.84 3.63
N LEU A 492 -4.16 -19.94 3.89
CA LEU A 492 -3.22 -19.47 2.87
C LEU A 492 -2.32 -20.59 2.34
N ALA A 493 -1.81 -21.45 3.23
CA ALA A 493 -1.05 -22.63 2.82
C ALA A 493 -1.88 -23.57 1.94
N GLY A 494 -3.15 -23.78 2.30
CA GLY A 494 -4.13 -24.52 1.50
C GLY A 494 -4.29 -23.92 0.09
N ILE A 495 -4.53 -22.61 -0.03
CA ILE A 495 -4.63 -21.91 -1.33
C ILE A 495 -3.41 -22.20 -2.21
N GLY A 496 -2.19 -22.09 -1.66
CA GLY A 496 -0.97 -22.39 -2.38
C GLY A 496 -0.89 -23.85 -2.82
N GLN A 497 -1.09 -24.79 -1.89
CA GLN A 497 -1.00 -26.23 -2.15
C GLN A 497 -2.06 -26.72 -3.13
N ASP A 498 -3.31 -26.29 -2.96
CA ASP A 498 -4.42 -26.64 -3.83
C ASP A 498 -4.19 -26.08 -5.22
N SER A 499 -3.68 -24.85 -5.37
CA SER A 499 -3.38 -24.29 -6.69
C SER A 499 -2.34 -25.11 -7.47
N VAL A 500 -1.32 -25.65 -6.78
CA VAL A 500 -0.31 -26.53 -7.39
C VAL A 500 -0.88 -27.91 -7.69
N LYS A 501 -1.71 -28.46 -6.80
CA LYS A 501 -2.32 -29.78 -6.95
C LYS A 501 -3.37 -29.82 -8.07
N GLU A 502 -4.20 -28.78 -8.15
CA GLU A 502 -5.23 -28.66 -9.18
C GLU A 502 -4.61 -28.42 -10.56
N ALA A 503 -3.45 -27.75 -10.62
CA ALA A 503 -2.72 -27.45 -11.86
C ALA A 503 -3.64 -26.89 -12.96
N LYS A 504 -4.57 -25.99 -12.58
CA LYS A 504 -5.48 -25.29 -13.50
C LYS A 504 -4.70 -24.24 -14.28
N GLY A 505 -3.94 -24.70 -15.27
CA GLY A 505 -3.15 -23.84 -16.12
C GLY A 505 -3.95 -23.14 -17.21
N VAL A 506 -3.28 -22.22 -17.92
CA VAL A 506 -3.74 -21.63 -19.19
C VAL A 506 -2.75 -21.97 -20.31
N PRO A 507 -3.14 -21.85 -21.59
CA PRO A 507 -2.20 -21.93 -22.70
C PRO A 507 -1.06 -20.91 -22.52
N ASP A 508 0.14 -21.28 -22.96
CA ASP A 508 1.27 -20.36 -22.98
C ASP A 508 0.93 -19.15 -23.84
N PHE A 509 1.14 -17.99 -23.24
CA PHE A 509 0.84 -16.71 -23.86
C PHE A 509 2.09 -15.92 -24.19
N GLY A 510 3.28 -16.37 -23.81
CA GLY A 510 4.51 -15.57 -23.90
C GLY A 510 4.50 -14.46 -22.85
N GLU A 511 5.33 -14.60 -21.83
CA GLU A 511 5.42 -13.67 -20.71
C GLU A 511 6.42 -12.54 -21.00
N ASP A 512 5.95 -11.30 -20.99
CA ASP A 512 6.79 -10.10 -21.17
C ASP A 512 6.39 -8.98 -20.19
N ARG A 513 5.71 -9.34 -19.09
CA ARG A 513 5.43 -8.39 -18.00
C ARG A 513 6.73 -7.98 -17.32
N GLN A 514 6.86 -6.67 -17.10
CA GLN A 514 7.95 -6.10 -16.31
C GLN A 514 7.69 -6.32 -14.81
N TRP A 515 7.80 -7.55 -14.32
CA TRP A 515 7.53 -7.89 -12.91
C TRP A 515 8.46 -7.21 -11.89
N ARG A 516 9.51 -6.51 -12.35
CA ARG A 516 10.38 -5.65 -11.51
C ARG A 516 9.82 -4.23 -11.35
N ASN A 517 8.92 -3.80 -12.23
CA ASN A 517 8.28 -2.50 -12.21
C ASN A 517 6.80 -2.67 -11.88
N PHE A 518 6.34 -2.00 -10.83
CA PHE A 518 4.97 -2.14 -10.32
C PHE A 518 4.11 -0.90 -10.59
N GLY A 519 4.50 -0.09 -11.58
CA GLY A 519 3.62 0.93 -12.13
C GLY A 519 2.31 0.31 -12.61
N ARG A 520 1.19 0.94 -12.27
CA ARG A 520 -0.11 0.53 -12.81
C ARG A 520 -0.15 0.73 -14.31
N ARG A 521 -0.89 -0.13 -15.01
CA ARG A 521 -1.26 0.15 -16.40
C ARG A 521 -2.02 1.48 -16.49
N GLU A 522 -1.87 2.15 -17.63
CA GLU A 522 -2.74 3.26 -17.99
C GLU A 522 -4.07 2.70 -18.52
N ALA A 523 -5.17 3.28 -18.06
CA ALA A 523 -6.51 2.94 -18.52
C ALA A 523 -7.30 4.21 -18.87
N ASP A 524 -8.10 4.14 -19.94
CA ASP A 524 -8.95 5.21 -20.40
C ASP A 524 -10.28 5.15 -19.65
N LEU A 525 -10.34 5.82 -18.50
CA LEU A 525 -11.58 5.90 -17.71
C LEU A 525 -12.72 6.51 -18.52
N PRO A 526 -13.99 6.14 -18.23
CA PRO A 526 -15.16 6.65 -18.93
C PRO A 526 -15.15 8.18 -19.01
N ALA A 527 -15.16 8.70 -20.23
CA ALA A 527 -15.30 10.12 -20.50
C ALA A 527 -16.75 10.47 -20.80
N GLN A 528 -17.10 11.74 -20.56
CA GLN A 528 -18.37 12.29 -21.01
C GLN A 528 -18.34 12.43 -22.54
N ARG A 529 -19.37 11.93 -23.22
CA ARG A 529 -19.56 11.99 -24.67
C ARG A 529 -20.73 12.93 -25.00
N GLU A 530 -20.72 13.47 -26.21
CA GLU A 530 -21.80 14.34 -26.67
C GLU A 530 -23.12 13.56 -26.74
N GLY A 531 -24.20 14.13 -26.20
CA GLY A 531 -25.52 13.50 -26.16
C GLY A 531 -25.80 12.65 -24.92
N ASP A 532 -24.83 12.47 -24.03
CA ASP A 532 -25.04 11.81 -22.75
C ASP A 532 -26.03 12.58 -21.86
N VAL A 533 -26.98 11.86 -21.28
CA VAL A 533 -27.99 12.44 -20.37
C VAL A 533 -27.49 12.51 -18.93
N LEU A 534 -26.62 11.59 -18.53
CA LEU A 534 -26.01 11.52 -17.19
C LEU A 534 -24.50 11.72 -17.26
N ASP A 535 -23.89 12.01 -16.11
CA ASP A 535 -22.44 12.05 -15.99
C ASP A 535 -21.85 10.64 -15.84
N TYR A 536 -21.44 10.04 -16.96
CA TYR A 536 -20.87 8.69 -16.98
C TYR A 536 -19.42 8.63 -16.50
N ARG A 537 -18.76 9.77 -16.21
CA ARG A 537 -17.43 9.74 -15.57
C ARG A 537 -17.49 9.14 -14.17
N SER A 538 -18.66 9.17 -13.54
CA SER A 538 -18.90 8.63 -12.21
C SER A 538 -19.03 7.11 -12.14
N LEU A 539 -19.13 6.43 -13.30
CA LEU A 539 -19.21 4.97 -13.39
C LEU A 539 -18.05 4.28 -12.68
N LEU A 540 -16.85 4.86 -12.79
CA LEU A 540 -15.62 4.35 -12.22
C LEU A 540 -14.88 5.43 -11.44
N HIS A 541 -14.10 5.01 -10.46
CA HIS A 541 -13.24 5.87 -9.67
C HIS A 541 -11.78 5.73 -10.11
N ARG A 542 -11.09 6.86 -10.27
CA ARG A 542 -9.70 6.92 -10.78
C ARG A 542 -8.70 6.10 -9.97
N ASP A 543 -8.89 6.06 -8.64
CA ASP A 543 -7.97 5.42 -7.71
C ASP A 543 -8.34 3.94 -7.46
N GLY A 544 -9.36 3.41 -8.15
CA GLY A 544 -9.87 2.05 -7.99
C GLY A 544 -11.37 2.04 -7.69
N SER A 545 -12.12 1.24 -8.45
CA SER A 545 -13.59 1.19 -8.37
C SER A 545 -14.08 0.00 -7.56
N VAL A 546 -15.18 0.19 -6.83
CA VAL A 546 -15.92 -0.91 -6.19
C VAL A 546 -17.29 -1.00 -6.84
N LEU A 547 -17.61 -2.17 -7.39
CA LEU A 547 -18.94 -2.49 -7.89
C LEU A 547 -19.67 -3.41 -6.90
N ALA A 548 -20.99 -3.30 -6.85
CA ALA A 548 -21.85 -4.17 -6.04
C ALA A 548 -22.89 -4.88 -6.91
N ALA A 549 -23.08 -6.18 -6.71
CA ALA A 549 -24.24 -6.87 -7.27
C ALA A 549 -25.42 -6.72 -6.31
N ILE A 550 -26.58 -6.32 -6.83
CA ILE A 550 -27.83 -6.18 -6.07
C ILE A 550 -28.97 -6.91 -6.78
N THR A 551 -30.00 -7.30 -6.04
CA THR A 551 -31.19 -7.95 -6.59
C THR A 551 -32.36 -6.99 -6.73
N ALA A 552 -33.35 -7.37 -7.54
CA ALA A 552 -34.58 -6.59 -7.69
C ALA A 552 -35.36 -6.50 -6.36
N GLU A 553 -35.27 -7.52 -5.50
CA GLU A 553 -35.90 -7.53 -4.17
C GLU A 553 -35.26 -6.52 -3.22
N GLU A 554 -33.94 -6.32 -3.29
CA GLU A 554 -33.22 -5.35 -2.45
C GLU A 554 -33.62 -3.90 -2.77
N LEU A 555 -34.05 -3.62 -4.01
CA LEU A 555 -34.59 -2.30 -4.40
C LEU A 555 -35.85 -1.93 -3.62
N ALA A 556 -36.61 -2.89 -3.08
CA ALA A 556 -37.81 -2.61 -2.31
C ALA A 556 -37.51 -2.03 -0.91
N ALA A 557 -36.27 -2.18 -0.41
CA ALA A 557 -35.85 -1.75 0.92
C ALA A 557 -34.92 -0.51 0.85
N GLU A 558 -35.41 0.61 0.28
CA GLU A 558 -34.56 1.74 -0.13
C GLU A 558 -33.55 2.23 0.93
N PRO A 559 -33.95 2.54 2.20
CA PRO A 559 -33.00 3.09 3.17
C PRO A 559 -31.90 2.10 3.55
N ALA A 560 -32.25 0.82 3.70
CA ALA A 560 -31.31 -0.24 4.02
C ALA A 560 -30.33 -0.48 2.87
N LEU A 561 -30.82 -0.45 1.62
CA LEU A 561 -29.99 -0.57 0.43
C LEU A 561 -28.99 0.58 0.32
N TYR A 562 -29.43 1.82 0.48
CA TYR A 562 -28.52 2.98 0.41
C TYR A 562 -27.40 2.88 1.45
N SER A 563 -27.74 2.55 2.68
CA SER A 563 -26.75 2.32 3.74
C SER A 563 -25.78 1.18 3.40
N ALA A 564 -26.29 0.05 2.89
CA ALA A 564 -25.46 -1.09 2.51
C ALA A 564 -24.50 -0.79 1.34
N LEU A 565 -24.93 0.05 0.39
CA LEU A 565 -24.10 0.58 -0.70
C LEU A 565 -23.12 1.66 -0.24
N GLY A 566 -23.23 2.12 1.01
CA GLY A 566 -22.42 3.18 1.58
C GLY A 566 -22.84 4.58 1.14
N CYS A 567 -24.02 4.75 0.57
CA CYS A 567 -24.58 6.07 0.26
C CYS A 567 -24.99 6.77 1.56
N LYS A 568 -24.75 8.08 1.63
CA LYS A 568 -25.41 8.94 2.62
C LYS A 568 -26.78 9.35 2.09
N THR A 569 -27.68 9.76 2.97
CA THR A 569 -29.01 10.22 2.57
C THR A 569 -29.29 11.62 3.08
N ALA A 570 -29.88 12.47 2.23
CA ALA A 570 -30.38 13.79 2.60
C ALA A 570 -31.80 13.93 2.07
N VAL A 571 -32.77 14.15 2.98
CA VAL A 571 -34.20 14.23 2.63
C VAL A 571 -34.67 12.99 1.83
N GLY A 572 -34.12 11.81 2.16
CA GLY A 572 -34.42 10.54 1.50
C GLY A 572 -33.80 10.36 0.11
N MET A 573 -32.95 11.28 -0.36
CA MET A 573 -32.18 11.14 -1.60
C MET A 573 -30.76 10.65 -1.29
N PRO A 574 -30.26 9.61 -1.99
CA PRO A 574 -28.91 9.13 -1.79
C PRO A 574 -27.88 10.09 -2.43
N PHE A 575 -26.68 10.16 -1.87
CA PHE A 575 -25.51 10.76 -2.49
C PHE A 575 -24.24 9.99 -2.12
N LYS A 576 -23.21 10.09 -2.98
CA LYS A 576 -21.93 9.41 -2.77
C LYS A 576 -21.13 10.05 -1.63
N ASP A 577 -20.58 9.18 -0.81
CA ASP A 577 -19.56 9.41 0.19
C ASP A 577 -18.28 8.64 -0.22
N ILE A 578 -17.19 8.81 0.53
CA ILE A 578 -15.89 8.24 0.17
C ILE A 578 -15.90 6.70 0.05
N ALA A 579 -16.73 6.03 0.84
CA ALA A 579 -16.89 4.58 0.86
C ALA A 579 -18.15 4.11 0.11
N THR A 580 -18.82 4.95 -0.68
CA THR A 580 -19.92 4.50 -1.54
C THR A 580 -19.37 3.72 -2.72
N VAL A 581 -20.06 2.63 -3.09
CA VAL A 581 -19.74 1.90 -4.34
C VAL A 581 -19.93 2.81 -5.56
N ASP A 582 -19.18 2.55 -6.62
CA ASP A 582 -19.20 3.40 -7.80
C ASP A 582 -20.34 3.04 -8.75
N SER A 583 -20.68 1.75 -8.82
CA SER A 583 -21.72 1.23 -9.68
C SER A 583 -22.34 -0.04 -9.11
N VAL A 584 -23.58 -0.32 -9.51
CA VAL A 584 -24.32 -1.52 -9.17
C VAL A 584 -24.61 -2.38 -10.40
N LEU A 585 -24.63 -3.70 -10.22
CA LEU A 585 -25.01 -4.69 -11.22
C LEU A 585 -26.31 -5.36 -10.80
N LEU A 586 -27.28 -5.45 -11.70
CA LEU A 586 -28.49 -6.26 -11.53
C LEU A 586 -28.53 -7.34 -12.59
N ASP A 587 -28.68 -8.60 -12.17
CA ASP A 587 -28.82 -9.72 -13.10
C ASP A 587 -30.19 -9.76 -13.79
N LYS A 588 -31.19 -9.03 -13.26
CA LYS A 588 -32.54 -8.90 -13.83
C LYS A 588 -33.00 -7.46 -13.83
N ALA A 589 -33.62 -7.03 -14.93
CA ALA A 589 -34.22 -5.71 -15.00
C ALA A 589 -35.53 -5.66 -14.16
N PRO A 590 -35.70 -4.69 -13.25
CA PRO A 590 -36.94 -4.57 -12.51
C PRO A 590 -38.06 -4.04 -13.42
N THR A 591 -39.27 -4.56 -13.21
CA THR A 591 -40.49 -4.10 -13.92
C THR A 591 -41.38 -3.19 -13.08
N ASP A 592 -41.17 -3.19 -11.76
CA ASP A 592 -41.94 -2.39 -10.82
C ASP A 592 -41.51 -0.93 -10.81
N GLU A 593 -42.48 -0.01 -10.72
CA GLU A 593 -42.25 1.44 -10.80
C GLU A 593 -41.45 1.97 -9.59
N ALA A 594 -41.66 1.40 -8.39
CA ALA A 594 -40.90 1.79 -7.20
C ALA A 594 -39.43 1.38 -7.33
N ALA A 595 -39.15 0.16 -7.80
CA ALA A 595 -37.79 -0.30 -8.07
C ALA A 595 -37.08 0.57 -9.14
N LEU A 596 -37.77 0.93 -10.22
CA LEU A 596 -37.23 1.83 -11.25
C LEU A 596 -36.94 3.23 -10.70
N LYS A 597 -37.76 3.73 -9.77
CA LYS A 597 -37.52 5.00 -9.08
C LYS A 597 -36.26 4.96 -8.22
N VAL A 598 -36.01 3.85 -7.52
CA VAL A 598 -34.77 3.65 -6.75
C VAL A 598 -33.55 3.66 -7.66
N LEU A 599 -33.58 2.93 -8.78
CA LEU A 599 -32.48 2.95 -9.76
C LEU A 599 -32.22 4.36 -10.30
N ARG A 600 -33.27 5.11 -10.61
CA ARG A 600 -33.12 6.51 -11.05
C ARG A 600 -32.44 7.37 -9.99
N ARG A 601 -32.80 7.22 -8.72
CA ARG A 601 -32.18 7.95 -7.61
C ARG A 601 -30.70 7.59 -7.44
N LEU A 602 -30.34 6.32 -7.62
CA LEU A 602 -28.94 5.88 -7.61
C LEU A 602 -28.15 6.49 -8.77
N GLN A 603 -28.74 6.52 -9.98
CA GLN A 603 -28.15 7.15 -11.16
C GLN A 603 -27.95 8.66 -10.97
N GLU A 604 -28.94 9.37 -10.42
CA GLU A 604 -28.85 10.80 -10.09
C GLU A 604 -27.79 11.08 -9.01
N ALA A 605 -27.57 10.14 -8.10
CA ALA A 605 -26.48 10.17 -7.11
C ALA A 605 -25.10 9.89 -7.71
N GLY A 606 -25.03 9.50 -8.99
CA GLY A 606 -23.78 9.18 -9.69
C GLY A 606 -23.32 7.73 -9.52
N LEU A 607 -24.23 6.80 -9.23
CA LEU A 607 -23.95 5.37 -9.28
C LEU A 607 -24.35 4.82 -10.65
N GLY A 608 -23.41 4.14 -11.32
CA GLY A 608 -23.72 3.42 -12.55
C GLY A 608 -24.65 2.25 -12.31
N VAL A 609 -25.55 1.98 -13.25
CA VAL A 609 -26.47 0.84 -13.19
C VAL A 609 -26.20 -0.06 -14.39
N PHE A 610 -25.65 -1.24 -14.13
CA PHE A 610 -25.32 -2.24 -15.15
C PHE A 610 -26.38 -3.33 -15.15
N ILE A 611 -26.88 -3.66 -16.34
CA ILE A 611 -27.90 -4.71 -16.52
C ILE A 611 -27.57 -5.48 -17.81
N PRO A 612 -27.70 -6.82 -17.83
CA PRO A 612 -27.51 -7.63 -19.05
C PRO A 612 -28.32 -7.10 -20.24
N LEU A 613 -27.73 -7.13 -21.43
CA LEU A 613 -28.35 -6.66 -22.67
C LEU A 613 -29.74 -7.29 -22.92
N GLU A 614 -29.85 -8.60 -22.72
CA GLU A 614 -31.10 -9.36 -22.94
C GLU A 614 -32.23 -8.92 -22.00
N GLU A 615 -31.89 -8.58 -20.76
CA GLU A 615 -32.84 -8.07 -19.76
C GLU A 615 -33.31 -6.67 -20.11
N LEU A 616 -32.43 -5.81 -20.62
CA LEU A 616 -32.78 -4.46 -21.08
C LEU A 616 -33.61 -4.46 -22.37
N GLN A 617 -33.41 -5.46 -23.24
CA GLN A 617 -34.25 -5.64 -24.42
C GLN A 617 -35.67 -6.06 -24.04
N ALA A 618 -35.82 -6.89 -23.01
CA ALA A 618 -37.11 -7.31 -22.50
C ALA A 618 -37.81 -6.20 -21.69
N ASN A 619 -37.06 -5.54 -20.80
CA ASN A 619 -37.54 -4.52 -19.87
C ASN A 619 -36.57 -3.32 -19.85
N PRO A 620 -36.78 -2.31 -20.71
CA PRO A 620 -35.87 -1.17 -20.80
C PRO A 620 -35.77 -0.37 -19.50
N VAL A 621 -34.53 -0.13 -19.05
CA VAL A 621 -34.22 0.75 -17.92
C VAL A 621 -33.44 1.96 -18.44
N PRO A 622 -34.01 3.18 -18.38
CA PRO A 622 -33.33 4.38 -18.90
C PRO A 622 -31.95 4.63 -18.28
N ASN A 623 -30.99 5.03 -19.10
CA ASN A 623 -29.60 5.34 -18.75
C ASN A 623 -28.81 4.19 -18.09
N ALA A 624 -29.33 2.96 -18.12
CA ALA A 624 -28.55 1.80 -17.73
C ALA A 624 -27.41 1.57 -18.73
N VAL A 625 -26.32 0.98 -18.23
CA VAL A 625 -25.21 0.51 -19.05
C VAL A 625 -25.50 -0.93 -19.45
N ALA A 626 -25.61 -1.19 -20.74
CA ALA A 626 -25.87 -2.53 -21.25
C ALA A 626 -24.63 -3.42 -21.07
N LEU A 627 -24.75 -4.48 -20.29
CA LEU A 627 -23.70 -5.47 -20.09
C LEU A 627 -23.87 -6.61 -21.10
N MET A 628 -22.87 -6.82 -21.96
CA MET A 628 -22.94 -7.80 -23.05
C MET A 628 -21.66 -8.63 -23.14
N THR A 629 -21.74 -9.81 -23.72
CA THR A 629 -20.55 -10.62 -24.01
C THR A 629 -19.70 -9.99 -25.12
N MET A 630 -18.42 -10.35 -25.21
CA MET A 630 -17.54 -9.86 -26.28
C MET A 630 -18.04 -10.23 -27.69
N SER A 631 -18.71 -11.38 -27.83
CA SER A 631 -19.32 -11.79 -29.11
C SER A 631 -20.53 -10.93 -29.47
N GLN A 632 -21.32 -10.49 -28.49
CA GLN A 632 -22.46 -9.59 -28.68
C GLN A 632 -22.03 -8.15 -29.00
N ALA A 633 -20.93 -7.67 -28.41
CA ALA A 633 -20.43 -6.32 -28.67
C ALA A 633 -19.95 -6.14 -30.12
N GLY A 634 -19.34 -7.19 -30.71
CA GLY A 634 -18.69 -7.10 -32.01
C GLY A 634 -17.48 -6.14 -32.01
N GLY A 635 -16.77 -6.04 -33.12
CA GLY A 635 -15.62 -5.11 -33.26
C GLY A 635 -16.01 -3.65 -33.50
N GLY A 636 -17.25 -3.24 -33.19
CA GLY A 636 -17.82 -1.93 -33.52
C GLY A 636 -18.74 -1.37 -32.43
N ALA A 637 -19.56 -0.36 -32.75
CA ALA A 637 -20.57 0.16 -31.84
C ALA A 637 -21.86 -0.70 -31.95
N PRO A 638 -22.21 -1.48 -30.92
CA PRO A 638 -23.40 -2.33 -30.95
C PRO A 638 -24.68 -1.48 -30.95
N GLU A 639 -25.76 -2.03 -31.50
CA GLU A 639 -27.08 -1.42 -31.38
C GLU A 639 -27.57 -1.59 -29.94
N LEU A 640 -27.82 -0.47 -29.26
CA LEU A 640 -28.21 -0.45 -27.85
C LEU A 640 -29.74 -0.40 -27.71
N PRO A 641 -30.32 -1.03 -26.67
CA PRO A 641 -31.75 -0.92 -26.37
C PRO A 641 -32.19 0.53 -26.14
N GLU A 642 -33.48 0.79 -26.30
CA GLU A 642 -34.05 2.11 -26.07
C GLU A 642 -33.70 2.63 -24.66
N GLY A 643 -33.23 3.88 -24.59
CA GLY A 643 -32.82 4.52 -23.34
C GLY A 643 -31.42 4.16 -22.85
N CYS A 644 -30.72 3.21 -23.48
CA CYS A 644 -29.33 2.87 -23.16
C CYS A 644 -28.37 3.64 -24.08
N GLN A 645 -27.43 4.38 -23.49
CA GLN A 645 -26.43 5.16 -24.24
C GLN A 645 -25.02 4.56 -24.16
N ARG A 646 -24.83 3.62 -23.23
CA ARG A 646 -23.55 3.06 -22.83
C ARG A 646 -23.59 1.56 -22.78
N PHE A 647 -22.42 0.95 -22.92
CA PHE A 647 -22.26 -0.48 -22.78
C PHE A 647 -20.92 -0.85 -22.15
N ALA A 648 -20.90 -2.04 -21.57
CA ALA A 648 -19.71 -2.69 -21.06
C ALA A 648 -19.69 -4.14 -21.53
N VAL A 649 -18.50 -4.73 -21.53
CA VAL A 649 -18.33 -6.11 -21.99
C VAL A 649 -17.99 -7.05 -20.85
N THR A 650 -18.49 -8.28 -20.89
CA THR A 650 -18.06 -9.35 -19.97
C THR A 650 -16.99 -10.19 -20.63
N ALA A 651 -16.01 -10.61 -19.83
CA ALA A 651 -14.99 -11.58 -20.24
C ALA A 651 -14.92 -12.72 -19.21
N ASP A 652 -14.93 -13.96 -19.68
CA ASP A 652 -14.90 -15.18 -18.87
C ASP A 652 -13.52 -15.87 -18.82
N GLY A 653 -12.52 -15.25 -19.46
CA GLY A 653 -11.16 -15.74 -19.48
C GLY A 653 -10.94 -16.90 -20.45
N THR A 654 -11.94 -17.32 -21.24
CA THR A 654 -11.75 -18.31 -22.31
C THR A 654 -11.37 -17.67 -23.64
N GLU A 655 -11.36 -16.34 -23.72
CA GLU A 655 -11.17 -15.61 -24.96
C GLU A 655 -9.78 -15.84 -25.57
N THR A 656 -9.76 -15.95 -26.90
CA THR A 656 -8.54 -15.98 -27.70
C THR A 656 -7.94 -14.58 -27.82
N ALA A 657 -6.67 -14.50 -28.22
CA ALA A 657 -6.02 -13.22 -28.46
C ALA A 657 -6.79 -12.39 -29.49
N GLU A 658 -7.29 -13.00 -30.56
CA GLU A 658 -8.06 -12.33 -31.62
C GLU A 658 -9.38 -11.76 -31.10
N GLN A 659 -10.05 -12.47 -30.19
CA GLN A 659 -11.27 -11.97 -29.56
C GLN A 659 -10.97 -10.74 -28.68
N VAL A 660 -9.88 -10.78 -27.91
CA VAL A 660 -9.44 -9.61 -27.12
C VAL A 660 -9.03 -8.45 -28.02
N SER A 661 -8.30 -8.70 -29.10
CA SER A 661 -7.93 -7.70 -30.11
C SER A 661 -9.14 -7.00 -30.74
N ALA A 662 -10.30 -7.66 -30.80
CA ALA A 662 -11.53 -7.05 -31.33
C ALA A 662 -12.05 -5.90 -30.45
N LEU A 663 -11.58 -5.76 -29.19
CA LEU A 663 -11.89 -4.61 -28.34
C LEU A 663 -11.12 -3.35 -28.74
N LYS A 664 -10.14 -3.45 -29.64
CA LYS A 664 -9.36 -2.30 -30.09
C LYS A 664 -10.25 -1.27 -30.77
N GLY A 665 -10.30 -0.06 -30.20
CA GLY A 665 -11.19 1.01 -30.68
C GLY A 665 -12.66 0.84 -30.26
N SER A 666 -12.98 -0.15 -29.42
CA SER A 666 -14.31 -0.28 -28.81
C SER A 666 -14.62 0.91 -27.91
N LEU A 667 -15.90 1.29 -27.87
CA LEU A 667 -16.44 2.34 -27.01
C LEU A 667 -17.00 1.80 -25.69
N ALA A 668 -16.68 0.56 -25.34
CA ALA A 668 -17.07 -0.04 -24.06
C ALA A 668 -16.48 0.76 -22.90
N ASP A 669 -17.28 1.07 -21.88
CA ASP A 669 -16.83 1.84 -20.71
C ASP A 669 -15.96 1.01 -19.76
N LEU A 670 -16.16 -0.31 -19.73
CA LEU A 670 -15.33 -1.26 -19.00
C LEU A 670 -15.45 -2.69 -19.52
N VAL A 671 -14.50 -3.52 -19.10
CA VAL A 671 -14.58 -4.99 -19.11
C VAL A 671 -14.90 -5.47 -17.69
N LEU A 672 -15.98 -6.22 -17.52
CA LEU A 672 -16.27 -6.96 -16.31
C LEU A 672 -15.65 -8.36 -16.45
N PHE A 673 -14.48 -8.55 -15.83
CA PHE A 673 -13.72 -9.80 -15.92
C PHE A 673 -14.23 -10.78 -14.86
N ARG A 674 -14.97 -11.80 -15.31
CA ARG A 674 -15.58 -12.84 -14.49
C ARG A 674 -15.16 -14.23 -14.99
N PRO A 675 -13.91 -14.66 -14.70
CA PRO A 675 -13.40 -15.95 -15.14
C PRO A 675 -14.30 -17.13 -14.80
N SER A 676 -14.35 -18.12 -15.70
CA SER A 676 -14.97 -19.41 -15.42
C SER A 676 -14.36 -20.07 -14.16
N PRO A 677 -15.16 -20.72 -13.28
CA PRO A 677 -14.66 -21.42 -12.08
C PRO A 677 -13.63 -22.53 -12.37
N ASP A 678 -13.62 -23.05 -13.60
CA ASP A 678 -12.70 -24.11 -14.03
C ASP A 678 -11.29 -23.61 -14.35
N LEU A 679 -11.10 -22.27 -14.43
CA LEU A 679 -9.83 -21.64 -14.76
C LEU A 679 -9.14 -21.09 -13.49
N SER A 680 -7.81 -21.05 -13.50
CA SER A 680 -7.08 -20.32 -12.47
C SER A 680 -7.23 -18.82 -12.69
N TYR A 681 -7.88 -18.15 -11.72
CA TYR A 681 -8.16 -16.71 -11.75
C TYR A 681 -6.91 -15.86 -12.01
N THR A 682 -5.79 -16.18 -11.35
CA THR A 682 -4.52 -15.43 -11.49
C THR A 682 -3.89 -15.62 -12.86
N HIS A 683 -3.77 -16.87 -13.33
CA HIS A 683 -3.09 -17.15 -14.60
C HIS A 683 -3.90 -16.66 -15.80
N VAL A 684 -5.23 -16.84 -15.77
CA VAL A 684 -6.11 -16.34 -16.82
C VAL A 684 -6.19 -14.82 -16.83
N GLY A 685 -6.16 -14.17 -15.66
CA GLY A 685 -6.06 -12.72 -15.56
C GLY A 685 -4.78 -12.21 -16.22
N ARG A 686 -3.61 -12.75 -15.85
CA ARG A 686 -2.32 -12.37 -16.45
C ARG A 686 -2.30 -12.52 -17.97
N ARG A 687 -2.83 -13.64 -18.48
CA ARG A 687 -3.00 -13.88 -19.92
C ARG A 687 -3.88 -12.82 -20.58
N PHE A 688 -5.03 -12.53 -19.98
CA PHE A 688 -5.97 -11.54 -20.52
C PHE A 688 -5.33 -10.15 -20.61
N PHE A 689 -4.61 -9.72 -19.57
CA PHE A 689 -3.88 -8.45 -19.58
C PHE A 689 -2.71 -8.43 -20.57
N GLU A 690 -2.03 -9.56 -20.79
CA GLU A 690 -1.03 -9.66 -21.84
C GLU A 690 -1.66 -9.43 -23.23
N TYR A 691 -2.83 -9.99 -23.49
CA TYR A 691 -3.55 -9.75 -24.74
C TYR A 691 -3.96 -8.28 -24.90
N LEU A 692 -4.46 -7.64 -23.83
CA LEU A 692 -4.76 -6.20 -23.85
C LEU A 692 -3.50 -5.37 -24.14
N ARG A 693 -2.36 -5.70 -23.52
CA ARG A 693 -1.10 -4.98 -23.65
C ARG A 693 -0.55 -5.02 -25.08
N ARG A 694 -0.63 -6.18 -25.75
CA ARG A 694 -0.13 -6.35 -27.13
C ARG A 694 -0.79 -5.41 -28.13
N ASP A 695 -2.05 -5.08 -27.91
CA ASP A 695 -2.82 -4.22 -28.79
C ASP A 695 -3.04 -2.80 -28.27
N ASP A 696 -2.38 -2.43 -27.16
CA ASP A 696 -2.55 -1.14 -26.45
C ASP A 696 -4.02 -0.85 -26.11
N ILE A 697 -4.75 -1.87 -25.67
CA ILE A 697 -6.15 -1.75 -25.27
C ILE A 697 -6.19 -1.26 -23.82
N ARG A 698 -6.67 -0.03 -23.66
CA ARG A 698 -6.70 0.72 -22.39
C ARG A 698 -8.07 0.74 -21.71
N ILE A 699 -9.02 -0.07 -22.19
CA ILE A 699 -10.33 -0.19 -21.54
C ILE A 699 -10.14 -0.64 -20.08
N PRO A 700 -10.79 0.01 -19.09
CA PRO A 700 -10.72 -0.40 -17.69
C PRO A 700 -11.28 -1.82 -17.48
N VAL A 701 -10.68 -2.58 -16.58
CA VAL A 701 -11.06 -3.95 -16.25
C VAL A 701 -11.40 -4.05 -14.78
N ILE A 702 -12.62 -4.50 -14.48
CA ILE A 702 -13.10 -4.73 -13.10
C ILE A 702 -13.10 -6.22 -12.82
N PHE A 703 -12.41 -6.63 -11.75
CA PHE A 703 -12.32 -8.02 -11.32
C PHE A 703 -13.59 -8.45 -10.59
N ALA A 704 -14.41 -9.28 -11.22
CA ALA A 704 -15.60 -9.85 -10.63
C ALA A 704 -15.36 -11.30 -10.18
N LYS A 705 -15.80 -11.63 -8.96
CA LYS A 705 -15.73 -13.01 -8.46
C LYS A 705 -16.83 -13.30 -7.44
N SER A 706 -17.46 -14.48 -7.59
CA SER A 706 -18.42 -15.03 -6.64
C SER A 706 -17.77 -16.04 -5.71
N PHE A 707 -18.18 -16.02 -4.45
CA PHE A 707 -17.73 -16.92 -3.39
C PHE A 707 -18.93 -17.61 -2.76
N GLU A 708 -18.96 -18.94 -2.82
CA GLU A 708 -20.06 -19.76 -2.32
C GLU A 708 -19.54 -20.81 -1.33
N GLY A 709 -20.28 -21.07 -0.26
CA GLY A 709 -19.94 -22.12 0.71
C GLY A 709 -18.66 -21.88 1.51
N VAL A 710 -18.16 -20.64 1.56
CA VAL A 710 -16.97 -20.25 2.32
C VAL A 710 -17.37 -19.45 3.56
N THR A 711 -16.48 -19.38 4.55
CA THR A 711 -16.58 -18.44 5.68
C THR A 711 -16.13 -17.04 5.27
N LYS A 712 -16.47 -16.02 6.07
CA LYS A 712 -16.04 -14.63 5.82
C LYS A 712 -14.51 -14.51 5.75
N GLU A 713 -13.81 -15.18 6.65
CA GLU A 713 -12.35 -15.21 6.69
C GLU A 713 -11.75 -15.87 5.44
N GLU A 714 -12.32 -16.99 4.97
CA GLU A 714 -11.91 -17.62 3.72
C GLU A 714 -12.18 -16.71 2.51
N LEU A 715 -13.31 -16.01 2.48
CA LEU A 715 -13.62 -15.03 1.43
C LEU A 715 -12.54 -13.94 1.38
N VAL A 716 -12.20 -13.33 2.52
CA VAL A 716 -11.14 -12.32 2.62
C VAL A 716 -9.80 -12.87 2.12
N LEU A 717 -9.40 -14.06 2.58
CA LEU A 717 -8.11 -14.63 2.24
C LEU A 717 -8.04 -15.10 0.77
N GLN A 718 -9.12 -15.64 0.22
CA GLN A 718 -9.20 -16.06 -1.19
C GLN A 718 -9.26 -14.85 -2.14
N ALA A 719 -10.08 -13.84 -1.85
CA ALA A 719 -10.13 -12.60 -2.61
C ALA A 719 -8.77 -11.88 -2.57
N GLY A 720 -8.21 -11.74 -1.37
CA GLY A 720 -6.89 -11.17 -1.12
C GLY A 720 -5.80 -11.86 -1.94
N SER A 721 -5.81 -13.18 -2.00
CA SER A 721 -4.81 -13.95 -2.76
C SER A 721 -5.02 -13.84 -4.26
N GLN A 722 -6.23 -14.14 -4.76
CA GLN A 722 -6.47 -14.30 -6.21
C GLN A 722 -6.58 -12.95 -6.92
N ILE A 723 -7.47 -12.07 -6.47
CA ILE A 723 -7.63 -10.73 -7.06
C ILE A 723 -6.44 -9.85 -6.67
N GLY A 724 -5.99 -9.94 -5.42
CA GLY A 724 -4.84 -9.17 -4.97
C GLY A 724 -3.58 -9.48 -5.75
N SER A 725 -3.34 -10.73 -6.16
CA SER A 725 -2.20 -11.08 -7.04
C SER A 725 -2.17 -10.31 -8.36
N LEU A 726 -3.33 -9.99 -8.94
CA LEU A 726 -3.43 -9.22 -10.18
C LEU A 726 -3.29 -7.72 -9.91
N LEU A 727 -3.92 -7.22 -8.86
CA LEU A 727 -3.83 -5.80 -8.47
C LEU A 727 -2.40 -5.41 -8.07
N VAL A 728 -1.68 -6.28 -7.33
CA VAL A 728 -0.26 -6.05 -7.03
C VAL A 728 0.61 -6.16 -8.26
N ASP A 729 0.22 -6.91 -9.29
CA ASP A 729 0.91 -6.93 -10.59
C ASP A 729 0.62 -5.66 -11.43
N GLY A 730 -0.09 -4.67 -10.86
CA GLY A 730 -0.42 -3.40 -11.53
C GLY A 730 -1.56 -3.51 -12.54
N MET A 731 -2.35 -4.59 -12.47
CA MET A 731 -3.44 -4.89 -13.40
C MET A 731 -4.80 -4.57 -12.78
N GLY A 732 -5.73 -4.10 -13.60
CA GLY A 732 -7.13 -3.88 -13.23
C GLY A 732 -7.39 -2.58 -12.47
N GLU A 733 -8.62 -2.11 -12.58
CA GLU A 733 -9.06 -0.79 -12.14
C GLU A 733 -10.15 -0.86 -11.07
N GLY A 734 -10.50 -2.06 -10.60
CA GLY A 734 -11.48 -2.22 -9.53
C GLY A 734 -11.88 -3.67 -9.27
N VAL A 735 -12.80 -3.84 -8.34
CA VAL A 735 -13.27 -5.14 -7.86
C VAL A 735 -14.79 -5.19 -7.69
N MET A 736 -15.35 -6.38 -7.84
CA MET A 736 -16.74 -6.72 -7.55
C MET A 736 -16.79 -8.10 -6.90
N LEU A 737 -17.01 -8.14 -5.59
CA LEU A 737 -17.13 -9.40 -4.85
C LEU A 737 -18.61 -9.74 -4.69
N GLN A 738 -18.94 -11.02 -4.90
CA GLN A 738 -20.30 -11.53 -4.73
C GLN A 738 -20.29 -12.71 -3.76
N ASN A 739 -21.33 -12.82 -2.92
CA ASN A 739 -21.60 -13.99 -2.09
C ASN A 739 -23.07 -14.36 -2.27
N PRO A 740 -23.41 -15.11 -3.33
CA PRO A 740 -24.79 -15.51 -3.58
C PRO A 740 -25.40 -16.20 -2.36
N GLY A 741 -26.56 -15.70 -1.90
CA GLY A 741 -27.23 -16.21 -0.70
C GLY A 741 -26.70 -15.68 0.64
N GLY A 742 -25.68 -14.81 0.63
CA GLY A 742 -25.22 -14.07 1.82
C GLY A 742 -24.67 -14.93 2.96
N SER A 743 -24.29 -16.17 2.66
CA SER A 743 -23.93 -17.17 3.68
C SER A 743 -22.69 -16.80 4.50
N ALA A 744 -21.75 -16.04 3.90
CA ALA A 744 -20.52 -15.62 4.56
C ALA A 744 -20.43 -14.12 4.82
N ALA A 745 -21.03 -13.31 3.95
CA ALA A 745 -20.97 -11.85 4.02
C ALA A 745 -22.20 -11.25 3.34
N ASN A 746 -22.79 -10.22 3.95
CA ASN A 746 -23.85 -9.43 3.33
C ASN A 746 -23.28 -8.33 2.40
N LEU A 747 -24.16 -7.59 1.71
CA LEU A 747 -23.77 -6.53 0.77
C LEU A 747 -22.83 -5.48 1.37
N ASN A 748 -23.12 -5.01 2.59
CA ASN A 748 -22.29 -4.03 3.28
C ASN A 748 -20.90 -4.59 3.61
N GLU A 749 -20.83 -5.85 4.07
CA GLU A 749 -19.56 -6.51 4.35
C GLU A 749 -18.73 -6.73 3.08
N LEU A 750 -19.36 -7.15 1.97
CA LEU A 750 -18.70 -7.28 0.67
C LEU A 750 -18.14 -5.95 0.18
N ARG A 751 -18.89 -4.84 0.36
CA ARG A 751 -18.42 -3.48 0.07
C ARG A 751 -17.18 -3.14 0.89
N LEU A 752 -17.20 -3.36 2.20
CA LEU A 752 -16.06 -3.06 3.08
C LEU A 752 -14.83 -3.92 2.76
N ILE A 753 -15.02 -5.22 2.47
CA ILE A 753 -13.94 -6.11 2.04
C ILE A 753 -13.35 -5.65 0.70
N SER A 754 -14.19 -5.20 -0.24
CA SER A 754 -13.76 -4.67 -1.54
C SER A 754 -12.90 -3.40 -1.38
N PHE A 755 -13.29 -2.47 -0.51
CA PHE A 755 -12.46 -1.30 -0.21
C PHE A 755 -11.17 -1.68 0.53
N GLY A 756 -11.24 -2.62 1.48
CA GLY A 756 -10.06 -3.16 2.16
C GLY A 756 -9.05 -3.81 1.19
N GLN A 757 -9.55 -4.52 0.18
CA GLN A 757 -8.75 -5.09 -0.90
C GLN A 757 -8.01 -3.98 -1.68
N LEU A 758 -8.73 -2.95 -2.12
CA LEU A 758 -8.15 -1.82 -2.85
C LEU A 758 -7.13 -1.05 -2.01
N GLN A 759 -7.44 -0.78 -0.74
CA GLN A 759 -6.53 -0.11 0.18
C GLN A 759 -5.26 -0.94 0.44
N GLY A 760 -5.40 -2.26 0.63
CA GLY A 760 -4.28 -3.19 0.80
C GLY A 760 -3.38 -3.28 -0.44
N CYS A 761 -3.94 -3.05 -1.63
CA CYS A 761 -3.19 -2.98 -2.90
C CYS A 761 -2.70 -1.55 -3.23
N ARG A 762 -2.76 -0.61 -2.27
CA ARG A 762 -2.34 0.79 -2.42
C ARG A 762 -3.12 1.54 -3.51
N MET A 763 -4.42 1.23 -3.67
CA MET A 763 -5.29 1.87 -4.67
C MET A 763 -6.10 3.01 -4.08
N ARG A 764 -7.22 2.69 -3.45
CA ARG A 764 -8.18 3.65 -2.93
C ARG A 764 -8.24 3.50 -1.42
N ASN A 765 -8.04 4.62 -0.71
CA ASN A 765 -8.12 4.67 0.74
C ASN A 765 -9.46 5.30 1.13
N THR A 766 -10.27 4.57 1.90
CA THR A 766 -11.58 5.06 2.37
C THR A 766 -11.62 5.34 3.86
N LYS A 767 -10.59 4.90 4.59
CA LYS A 767 -10.42 5.08 6.02
C LYS A 767 -8.94 5.26 6.34
N THR A 768 -8.65 5.60 7.59
CA THR A 768 -7.29 5.63 8.12
C THR A 768 -6.66 4.26 8.00
N GLU A 769 -5.38 4.23 7.62
CA GLU A 769 -4.61 3.00 7.60
C GLU A 769 -3.82 2.85 8.89
N PHE A 770 -4.03 1.73 9.58
CA PHE A 770 -3.23 1.38 10.75
C PHE A 770 -2.11 0.41 10.34
N VAL A 771 -0.89 0.75 10.74
CA VAL A 771 0.31 -0.07 10.58
C VAL A 771 0.78 -0.46 11.98
N SER A 772 0.25 -1.57 12.50
CA SER A 772 0.52 -2.02 13.87
C SER A 772 1.44 -3.22 13.89
N CYS A 773 2.46 -3.21 14.74
CA CYS A 773 3.35 -4.36 14.85
C CYS A 773 2.63 -5.59 15.43
N PRO A 774 3.00 -6.83 15.09
CA PRO A 774 2.53 -7.96 15.88
C PRO A 774 3.09 -7.79 17.29
N SER A 775 2.25 -8.07 18.29
CA SER A 775 2.72 -8.07 19.67
C SER A 775 3.87 -9.08 19.83
N CYS A 776 4.81 -8.79 20.72
CA CYS A 776 5.93 -9.67 21.03
C CYS A 776 6.38 -9.44 22.48
N GLY A 777 7.29 -10.26 22.98
CA GLY A 777 7.83 -10.11 24.34
C GLY A 777 8.54 -8.78 24.67
N ARG A 778 8.61 -7.84 23.71
CA ARG A 778 9.16 -6.47 23.88
C ARG A 778 8.10 -5.39 24.02
N THR A 779 6.85 -5.70 23.71
CA THR A 779 5.76 -4.72 23.69
C THR A 779 5.59 -4.13 25.10
N LEU A 780 5.53 -2.80 25.18
CA LEU A 780 5.53 -2.05 26.44
C LEU A 780 4.11 -1.69 26.95
N PHE A 781 3.08 -2.01 26.19
CA PHE A 781 1.67 -1.74 26.48
C PHE A 781 0.77 -2.72 25.74
N ASP A 782 -0.52 -2.73 26.06
CA ASP A 782 -1.48 -3.52 25.31
C ASP A 782 -1.72 -2.88 23.94
N LEU A 783 -1.13 -3.50 22.91
CA LEU A 783 -1.14 -2.95 21.56
C LEU A 783 -2.53 -3.03 20.92
N GLN A 784 -3.35 -4.02 21.30
CA GLN A 784 -4.72 -4.16 20.79
C GLN A 784 -5.57 -3.03 21.36
N GLU A 785 -5.55 -2.86 22.67
CA GLU A 785 -6.33 -1.83 23.34
C GLU A 785 -5.97 -0.43 22.83
N VAL A 786 -4.67 -0.11 22.74
CA VAL A 786 -4.22 1.20 22.25
C VAL A 786 -4.54 1.40 20.77
N THR A 787 -4.36 0.38 19.93
CA THR A 787 -4.72 0.48 18.50
C THR A 787 -6.22 0.73 18.34
N ALA A 788 -7.06 0.03 19.10
CA ALA A 788 -8.50 0.24 19.10
C ALA A 788 -8.89 1.67 19.55
N GLN A 789 -8.29 2.18 20.63
CA GLN A 789 -8.52 3.56 21.10
C GLN A 789 -8.12 4.61 20.07
N ILE A 790 -6.99 4.44 19.39
CA ILE A 790 -6.54 5.34 18.32
C ILE A 790 -7.51 5.22 17.13
N ALA A 791 -7.88 4.01 16.74
CA ALA A 791 -8.77 3.76 15.60
C ALA A 791 -10.17 4.33 15.80
N GLU A 792 -10.72 4.25 17.01
CA GLU A 792 -12.01 4.86 17.37
C GLU A 792 -12.01 6.37 17.10
N LYS A 793 -10.95 7.07 17.52
CA LYS A 793 -10.86 8.53 17.39
C LYS A 793 -10.38 9.01 16.03
N THR A 794 -9.65 8.18 15.29
CA THR A 794 -8.94 8.63 14.06
C THR A 794 -9.32 7.84 12.82
N GLY A 795 -10.14 6.78 12.90
CA GLY A 795 -10.42 5.86 11.79
C GLY A 795 -11.11 6.47 10.57
N HIS A 796 -11.75 7.62 10.75
CA HIS A 796 -12.49 8.35 9.73
C HIS A 796 -11.62 9.23 8.81
N LEU A 797 -10.28 9.22 8.96
CA LEU A 797 -9.36 10.09 8.25
C LEU A 797 -8.79 9.41 6.99
N PRO A 798 -9.44 9.52 5.81
CA PRO A 798 -8.95 8.88 4.61
C PRO A 798 -7.60 9.42 4.19
N GLY A 799 -6.74 8.51 3.74
CA GLY A 799 -5.40 8.85 3.28
C GLY A 799 -4.43 9.24 4.40
N VAL A 800 -4.79 9.05 5.68
CA VAL A 800 -3.85 9.15 6.80
C VAL A 800 -3.39 7.74 7.18
N ALA A 801 -2.08 7.53 7.25
CA ALA A 801 -1.48 6.30 7.75
C ALA A 801 -0.86 6.52 9.14
N ILE A 802 -1.31 5.74 10.13
CA ILE A 802 -0.85 5.82 11.52
C ILE A 802 -0.19 4.50 11.90
N ALA A 803 1.08 4.58 12.29
CA ALA A 803 1.81 3.43 12.80
C ALA A 803 1.70 3.33 14.33
N VAL A 804 1.34 2.16 14.85
CA VAL A 804 1.24 1.90 16.30
C VAL A 804 2.24 0.80 16.66
N MET A 805 3.29 1.18 17.39
CA MET A 805 4.46 0.33 17.62
C MET A 805 4.68 0.08 19.10
N GLY A 806 4.65 -1.19 19.49
CA GLY A 806 4.80 -1.61 20.88
C GLY A 806 6.19 -1.37 21.49
N CYS A 807 7.22 -1.17 20.65
CA CYS A 807 8.58 -0.90 21.11
C CYS A 807 9.41 -0.10 20.09
N ILE A 808 10.47 0.55 20.57
CA ILE A 808 11.38 1.38 19.76
C ILE A 808 12.29 0.58 18.80
N VAL A 809 12.43 -0.74 18.97
CA VAL A 809 13.49 -1.51 18.28
C VAL A 809 13.27 -1.57 16.77
N ASN A 810 12.07 -1.96 16.35
CA ASN A 810 11.69 -1.97 14.93
C ASN A 810 10.78 -0.79 14.58
N GLY A 811 10.15 -0.14 15.57
CA GLY A 811 9.14 0.90 15.38
C GLY A 811 9.53 1.97 14.34
N PRO A 812 10.58 2.79 14.57
CA PRO A 812 10.94 3.89 13.66
C PRO A 812 11.30 3.46 12.24
N GLY A 813 11.81 2.24 12.07
CA GLY A 813 12.15 1.70 10.75
C GLY A 813 10.91 1.27 9.97
N GLU A 814 10.03 0.49 10.62
CA GLU A 814 8.81 -0.05 10.01
C GLU A 814 7.74 1.04 9.77
N MET A 815 7.96 2.24 10.31
CA MET A 815 7.16 3.45 10.11
C MET A 815 7.46 4.20 8.81
N ALA A 816 8.36 3.69 7.96
CA ALA A 816 8.76 4.35 6.72
C ALA A 816 7.57 4.77 5.82
N ASP A 817 6.48 4.01 5.84
CA ASP A 817 5.29 4.20 5.01
C ASP A 817 4.12 4.88 5.77
N ALA A 818 4.33 5.35 7.01
CA ALA A 818 3.29 5.99 7.82
C ALA A 818 3.48 7.52 7.89
N ASP A 819 2.37 8.26 7.92
CA ASP A 819 2.39 9.72 8.10
C ASP A 819 2.71 10.08 9.55
N PHE A 820 2.12 9.36 10.49
CA PHE A 820 2.26 9.57 11.93
C PHE A 820 2.63 8.26 12.61
N GLY A 821 3.27 8.34 13.77
CA GLY A 821 3.42 7.14 14.59
C GLY A 821 3.42 7.36 16.07
N TYR A 822 3.01 6.30 16.74
CA TYR A 822 2.83 6.15 18.17
C TYR A 822 3.73 5.00 18.63
N VAL A 823 4.85 5.32 19.30
CA VAL A 823 5.88 4.34 19.63
C VAL A 823 6.14 4.26 21.13
N GLY A 824 6.04 3.06 21.69
CA GLY A 824 6.48 2.78 23.05
C GLY A 824 8.00 2.85 23.18
N THR A 825 8.50 3.77 24.00
CA THR A 825 9.96 3.91 24.24
C THR A 825 10.39 3.29 25.56
N VAL A 826 9.68 3.60 26.63
CA VAL A 826 9.85 3.02 27.97
C VAL A 826 8.47 2.77 28.59
N PRO A 827 8.35 1.88 29.60
CA PRO A 827 7.06 1.62 30.24
C PRO A 827 6.32 2.91 30.66
N GLY A 828 5.07 3.04 30.23
CA GLY A 828 4.21 4.19 30.52
C GLY A 828 4.48 5.45 29.70
N LYS A 829 5.42 5.44 28.74
CA LYS A 829 5.75 6.61 27.90
C LYS A 829 5.75 6.32 26.41
N ILE A 830 5.31 7.31 25.65
CA ILE A 830 5.15 7.26 24.20
C ILE A 830 5.93 8.41 23.55
N ASP A 831 6.56 8.10 22.42
CA ASP A 831 7.10 9.10 21.51
C ASP A 831 6.19 9.18 20.28
N LEU A 832 5.88 10.40 19.83
CA LEU A 832 5.11 10.66 18.63
C LEU A 832 6.01 11.14 17.48
N TYR A 833 5.70 10.65 16.28
CA TYR A 833 6.50 10.86 15.08
C TYR A 833 5.65 11.45 13.96
N VAL A 834 6.31 12.19 13.07
CA VAL A 834 5.80 12.55 11.75
C VAL A 834 6.80 12.04 10.72
N GLY A 835 6.35 11.12 9.87
CA GLY A 835 7.24 10.27 9.08
C GLY A 835 8.26 9.56 9.97
N ARG A 836 9.55 9.83 9.73
CA ARG A 836 10.67 9.25 10.51
C ARG A 836 11.16 10.15 11.66
N GLU A 837 10.66 11.38 11.76
CA GLU A 837 11.13 12.35 12.74
C GLU A 837 10.34 12.29 14.04
N VAL A 838 11.05 12.25 15.18
CA VAL A 838 10.42 12.30 16.50
C VAL A 838 10.05 13.75 16.81
N VAL A 839 8.76 14.05 16.93
CA VAL A 839 8.27 15.42 17.16
C VAL A 839 7.97 15.67 18.64
N LYS A 840 7.39 14.69 19.34
CA LYS A 840 7.11 14.77 20.79
C LYS A 840 7.67 13.53 21.48
N LYS A 841 8.35 13.70 22.63
CA LYS A 841 9.06 12.62 23.33
C LYS A 841 8.58 12.43 24.75
N GLY A 842 8.49 11.17 25.18
CA GLY A 842 8.25 10.79 26.55
C GLY A 842 6.89 11.23 27.11
N ILE A 843 5.88 11.28 26.25
CA ILE A 843 4.51 11.65 26.61
C ILE A 843 3.92 10.56 27.51
N PRO A 844 3.23 10.91 28.61
CA PRO A 844 2.45 9.94 29.38
C PRO A 844 1.43 9.23 28.49
N MET A 845 1.37 7.90 28.59
CA MET A 845 0.49 7.07 27.75
C MET A 845 -0.98 7.48 27.81
N GLU A 846 -1.44 7.89 28.99
CA GLU A 846 -2.82 8.32 29.28
C GLU A 846 -3.27 9.51 28.41
N SER A 847 -2.36 10.42 28.05
CA SER A 847 -2.63 11.60 27.22
C SER A 847 -2.09 11.49 25.80
N ALA A 848 -1.37 10.41 25.47
CA ALA A 848 -0.63 10.30 24.22
C ALA A 848 -1.55 10.23 22.99
N THR A 849 -2.73 9.62 23.11
CA THR A 849 -3.71 9.54 22.01
C THR A 849 -4.29 10.92 21.66
N ASP A 850 -4.56 11.75 22.67
CA ASP A 850 -5.07 13.10 22.43
C ASP A 850 -3.97 14.01 21.84
N GLU A 851 -2.73 13.86 22.31
CA GLU A 851 -1.57 14.55 21.73
C GLU A 851 -1.29 14.14 20.29
N LEU A 852 -1.58 12.90 19.91
CA LEU A 852 -1.52 12.42 18.52
C LEU A 852 -2.59 13.10 17.66
N ILE A 853 -3.81 13.25 18.16
CA ILE A 853 -4.90 13.96 17.45
C ILE A 853 -4.53 15.42 17.21
N GLU A 854 -4.02 16.11 18.23
CA GLU A 854 -3.57 17.49 18.09
C GLU A 854 -2.40 17.60 17.10
N LEU A 855 -1.50 16.62 17.08
CA LEU A 855 -0.44 16.55 16.08
C LEU A 855 -0.99 16.37 14.66
N ILE A 856 -2.00 15.51 14.46
CA ILE A 856 -2.65 15.32 13.16
C ILE A 856 -3.32 16.63 12.68
N LYS A 857 -3.96 17.36 13.60
CA LYS A 857 -4.54 18.69 13.33
C LYS A 857 -3.49 19.73 12.98
N GLU A 858 -2.39 19.79 13.73
CA GLU A 858 -1.26 20.72 13.48
C GLU A 858 -0.69 20.56 12.06
N TYR A 859 -0.67 19.34 11.55
CA TYR A 859 -0.19 19.02 10.19
C TYR A 859 -1.28 19.10 9.11
N GLY A 860 -2.49 19.57 9.45
CA GLY A 860 -3.58 19.80 8.49
C GLY A 860 -4.14 18.52 7.87
N ARG A 861 -4.01 17.37 8.56
CA ARG A 861 -4.50 16.06 8.10
C ARG A 861 -5.76 15.60 8.81
N TRP A 862 -6.30 16.43 9.71
CA TRP A 862 -7.55 16.17 10.41
C TRP A 862 -8.74 16.65 9.58
N VAL A 863 -9.79 15.83 9.55
CA VAL A 863 -11.12 16.17 9.05
C VAL A 863 -12.07 15.85 10.17
N ASP A 864 -12.90 16.81 10.59
CA ASP A 864 -13.84 16.54 11.68
C ASP A 864 -14.79 15.40 11.30
N PRO A 865 -15.03 14.45 12.23
CA PRO A 865 -16.03 13.42 12.00
C PRO A 865 -17.37 14.10 11.78
N GLU A 866 -18.10 13.69 10.74
CA GLU A 866 -19.44 14.22 10.53
C GLU A 866 -20.34 13.83 11.70
N PRO A 867 -21.22 14.75 12.17
CA PRO A 867 -22.11 14.47 13.29
C PRO A 867 -22.96 13.23 13.00
N ALA A 868 -23.17 12.40 14.02
CA ALA A 868 -23.98 11.20 13.87
C ALA A 868 -25.41 11.57 13.42
N GLU A 869 -26.06 10.73 12.62
CA GLU A 869 -27.44 10.98 12.16
C GLU A 869 -28.41 11.27 13.33
N GLU A 870 -28.15 10.69 14.52
CA GLU A 870 -28.92 10.96 15.74
C GLU A 870 -28.76 12.40 16.28
N GLU A 871 -27.58 13.01 16.17
CA GLU A 871 -27.35 14.41 16.56
C GLU A 871 -28.00 15.38 15.57
N LEU A 872 -27.98 15.07 14.27
CA LEU A 872 -28.64 15.87 13.25
C LEU A 872 -30.16 15.85 13.38
N VAL A 873 -30.75 14.72 13.80
CA VAL A 873 -32.19 14.62 14.11
C VAL A 873 -32.52 15.34 15.43
N ALA A 874 -31.65 15.28 16.44
CA ALA A 874 -31.84 15.99 17.70
C ALA A 874 -31.68 17.51 17.60
N GLU A 875 -30.85 18.02 16.68
CA GLU A 875 -30.76 19.46 16.39
C GLU A 875 -31.90 19.96 15.46
N ALA A 876 -32.50 19.07 14.68
CA ALA A 876 -33.61 19.38 13.78
C ALA A 876 -35.01 19.31 14.43
N VAL A 877 -35.13 18.65 15.59
CA VAL A 877 -36.34 18.56 16.44
C VAL A 877 -36.30 19.62 17.53
#